data_AF-A0A6V7XDR7-F1
#
_entry.id   AF-A0A6V7XDR7-F1
#
_cell.length_a   1.000
_cell.length_b   1.000
_cell.length_c   1.000
_cell.angle_alpha   90.00
_cell.angle_beta   90.00
_cell.angle_gamma   90.00
#
_symmetry.space_group_name_H-M   'P 1'
#
loop_
_entity.id
_entity.type
_entity.pdbx_description
1 polymer ?
#
loop_
_entity_poly.entity_id
_entity_poly.type
_entity_poly.pdbx_seq_one_letter_code
_entity_poly.pdbx_strand_id
1 'polypeptide(L)'
;MMLKLDQLPKALGLEIDEGGKSFFPHGWNFNENMHLRLDGLPDKKYYYPNSMGNQRRKEFEEWYLSNKNEQFCLKEKIVEYCEQDVRILAHALVKLQKLFFELAPEPSKQDDVLVSSMTLASACLRHFCINYLKSNQIGIIPDNGYHKYSNQSTIALKFIKWLEHRTGLQIQHQGSSEGEYRVFASNGSVLRLDGYIKGNKGGTDIAIEFLGCAWHGHECLYRQHEICLNGKTALYNKDKLEERINLLKEEGICTYTFWECEINKALDDDPSMSLFFGKLPDIGPLFPRDAFHGGRTGPLSLKCNLEDNDEYEISCFDVVSLYPAVNFYAFYPIGHPDVLDLNLDVNWRFPEDLRPYRGIFKVFIVPPDDLYLPVIPERINGKLVSNFLSPRYLKIFHLCHRCAIEMEPGVPKRKEQKYSREIGKKWCKHNDMQRGFASGWPSGILKPENNELEEKLKKDYITRNQKEYGITLQPSQIARNEGLRYLAKTCNNSMWGRWALRCNLTKDCITSSPIKLHTVLNDPKLEIGAIEMLTPNLYAVPYRNRREFVRPHDKYNIVLALITTATARVMLYEYMDKIVNDNDCKLLYTDTDSCFYLHKIIKQPPFRVGDMLGMMSREYEDWTIMSFYTGGCKQYAMKMKNRKSGEIKYIVKCRGCWDQVDTPLDYNHFKKMVEAYGDKQDPIVLERTHFQPSWRQGQVIKTTTCILERLHITHETKSYPPEEIIGDQQQNIFVFYSQHFGFDNRFRANFTLLGRTFSSLEQYFIWQKARFFGDLEIASQVLMLNNPLAIRRIGKRIRGYNHDEWNSVRNKVMYTGLWAKFTQNIQLFNQLRATGDGLITQASASELHWSSGISPKSARLKDPSQWEGDNMLGKLLMELRSEINISIY
;
A
#
# COMPACT_ATOMS: atom_id res chain seq x y z
N MET A 1 0.69 -12.17 18.49
CA MET A 1 1.22 -13.02 19.56
C MET A 1 2.52 -13.61 19.07
N MET A 2 3.60 -13.42 19.83
CA MET A 2 4.81 -14.25 19.69
C MET A 2 4.55 -15.55 20.46
N LEU A 3 4.89 -16.71 19.90
CA LEU A 3 4.83 -17.97 20.62
C LEU A 3 5.90 -17.99 21.71
N LYS A 4 5.53 -18.49 22.90
CA LYS A 4 6.50 -18.77 23.95
C LYS A 4 7.30 -20.02 23.58
N LEU A 5 8.54 -20.13 24.09
CA LEU A 5 9.44 -21.23 23.75
C LEU A 5 8.85 -22.61 24.13
N ASP A 6 8.16 -22.71 25.27
CA ASP A 6 7.45 -23.90 25.75
C ASP A 6 6.30 -24.36 24.83
N GLN A 7 5.82 -23.49 23.94
CA GLN A 7 4.75 -23.80 22.98
C GLN A 7 5.30 -24.35 21.65
N LEU A 8 6.61 -24.21 21.38
CA LEU A 8 7.23 -24.67 20.14
C LEU A 8 7.12 -26.18 19.90
N PRO A 9 7.27 -27.06 20.91
CA PRO A 9 7.18 -28.50 20.69
C PRO A 9 5.81 -28.91 20.15
N LYS A 10 4.74 -28.45 20.79
CA LYS A 10 3.36 -28.67 20.33
C LYS A 10 3.09 -28.02 18.98
N ALA A 11 3.61 -26.81 18.76
CA ALA A 11 3.45 -26.09 17.50
C ALA A 11 4.08 -26.81 16.30
N LEU A 12 5.28 -27.37 16.46
CA LEU A 12 6.05 -27.99 15.37
C LEU A 12 5.94 -29.53 15.34
N GLY A 13 5.20 -30.13 16.28
CA GLY A 13 5.10 -31.58 16.43
C GLY A 13 6.45 -32.20 16.76
N LEU A 14 7.21 -31.58 17.66
CA LEU A 14 8.50 -32.09 18.11
C LEU A 14 8.27 -33.18 19.14
N GLU A 15 8.78 -34.37 18.87
CA GLU A 15 8.98 -35.41 19.88
C GLU A 15 10.21 -34.99 20.68
N ILE A 16 9.98 -34.50 21.89
CA ILE A 16 11.02 -34.19 22.86
C ILE A 16 10.78 -35.15 24.01
N ASP A 17 11.79 -35.95 24.35
CA ASP A 17 11.70 -36.97 25.38
C ASP A 17 11.18 -36.35 26.71
N GLU A 18 10.01 -36.85 27.11
CA GLU A 18 9.32 -36.78 28.39
C GLU A 18 9.18 -35.42 29.11
N GLY A 19 7.96 -34.86 29.05
CA GLY A 19 7.40 -33.99 30.11
C GLY A 19 7.07 -32.54 29.74
N GLY A 20 7.60 -32.02 28.63
CA GLY A 20 7.50 -30.60 28.31
C GLY A 20 8.33 -29.72 29.26
N LYS A 21 8.33 -28.40 29.05
CA LYS A 21 9.15 -27.47 29.86
C LYS A 21 8.58 -27.37 31.29
N SER A 22 9.40 -27.71 32.28
CA SER A 22 9.04 -27.65 33.70
C SER A 22 8.84 -26.20 34.17
N PHE A 23 8.06 -26.00 35.23
CA PHE A 23 7.86 -24.67 35.81
C PHE A 23 9.09 -24.24 36.61
N PHE A 24 9.53 -22.99 36.45
CA PHE A 24 10.73 -22.47 37.08
C PHE A 24 10.44 -21.27 38.01
N PRO A 25 11.01 -21.21 39.21
CA PRO A 25 10.76 -20.14 40.19
C PRO A 25 11.59 -18.90 39.87
N HIS A 26 11.20 -18.14 38.85
CA HIS A 26 11.92 -16.93 38.42
C HIS A 26 12.14 -15.92 39.56
N GLY A 27 11.21 -15.81 40.51
CA GLY A 27 11.32 -14.92 41.66
C GLY A 27 12.27 -15.42 42.77
N TRP A 28 12.87 -16.59 42.61
CA TRP A 28 13.87 -17.17 43.52
C TRP A 28 15.28 -17.17 42.91
N ASN A 29 15.44 -16.67 41.67
CA ASN A 29 16.69 -16.69 40.93
C ASN A 29 17.66 -15.55 41.35
N PHE A 30 18.28 -15.72 42.50
CA PHE A 30 19.29 -14.81 43.05
C PHE A 30 20.60 -15.55 43.31
N ASN A 31 21.74 -14.86 43.18
CA ASN A 31 23.07 -15.45 43.41
C ASN A 31 23.21 -16.06 44.81
N GLU A 32 22.60 -15.44 45.82
CA GLU A 32 22.57 -15.91 47.21
C GLU A 32 21.93 -17.30 47.35
N ASN A 33 20.98 -17.64 46.46
CA ASN A 33 20.22 -18.89 46.51
C ASN A 33 20.87 -20.04 45.73
N MET A 34 21.97 -19.79 45.00
CA MET A 34 22.57 -20.77 44.08
C MET A 34 23.02 -22.07 44.76
N HIS A 35 23.50 -21.98 46.00
CA HIS A 35 24.07 -23.11 46.73
C HIS A 35 23.11 -23.71 47.77
N LEU A 36 21.91 -23.15 47.92
CA LEU A 36 20.92 -23.65 48.87
C LEU A 36 20.23 -24.89 48.31
N ARG A 37 20.03 -25.90 49.18
CA ARG A 37 19.19 -27.07 48.94
C ARG A 37 17.95 -26.97 49.81
N LEU A 38 16.77 -27.08 49.20
CA LEU A 38 15.48 -27.10 49.88
C LEU A 38 14.92 -28.52 49.84
N ASP A 39 14.32 -28.97 50.94
CA ASP A 39 13.63 -30.27 51.04
C ASP A 39 12.25 -30.30 50.35
N GLY A 40 11.94 -29.26 49.57
CA GLY A 40 10.74 -29.13 48.77
C GLY A 40 10.86 -27.96 47.78
N LEU A 41 9.86 -27.79 46.93
CA LEU A 41 9.86 -26.68 45.96
C LEU A 41 9.79 -25.30 46.65
N PRO A 42 10.41 -24.26 46.06
CA PRO A 42 10.23 -22.88 46.50
C PRO A 42 8.74 -22.50 46.57
N ASP A 43 8.41 -21.54 47.43
CA ASP A 43 7.02 -21.07 47.56
C ASP A 43 6.40 -20.69 46.20
N LYS A 44 5.16 -21.14 45.97
CA LYS A 44 4.37 -20.88 44.76
C LYS A 44 4.41 -19.41 44.30
N LYS A 45 4.55 -18.43 45.21
CA LYS A 45 4.64 -17.01 44.87
C LYS A 45 5.81 -16.69 43.92
N TYR A 46 6.92 -17.43 44.01
CA TYR A 46 8.12 -17.22 43.19
C TYR A 46 7.99 -17.72 41.75
N TYR A 47 6.91 -18.44 41.44
CA TYR A 47 6.56 -18.87 40.09
C TYR A 47 5.60 -17.89 39.40
N TYR A 48 5.16 -16.83 40.08
CA TYR A 48 4.24 -15.81 39.58
C TYR A 48 2.91 -16.36 39.00
N PRO A 49 2.15 -17.22 39.73
CA PRO A 49 0.91 -17.83 39.22
C PRO A 49 -0.17 -16.81 38.82
N ASN A 50 -0.19 -15.63 39.44
CA ASN A 50 -1.12 -14.57 39.11
C ASN A 50 -0.86 -13.92 37.73
N SER A 51 0.34 -14.09 37.18
CA SER A 51 0.68 -13.64 35.82
C SER A 51 0.33 -14.68 34.74
N MET A 52 -0.04 -15.90 35.14
CA MET A 52 -0.39 -16.99 34.23
C MET A 52 -1.85 -16.88 33.79
N GLY A 53 -2.15 -17.24 32.53
CA GLY A 53 -3.53 -17.37 32.07
C GLY A 53 -4.25 -18.54 32.77
N ASN A 54 -5.58 -18.48 32.83
CA ASN A 54 -6.42 -19.41 33.60
C ASN A 54 -6.07 -20.90 33.39
N GLN A 55 -5.87 -21.34 32.14
CA GLN A 55 -5.53 -22.73 31.84
C GLN A 55 -4.14 -23.12 32.36
N ARG A 56 -3.12 -22.30 32.07
CA ARG A 56 -1.74 -22.55 32.50
C ARG A 56 -1.59 -22.50 34.01
N ARG A 57 -2.39 -21.65 34.68
CA ARG A 57 -2.45 -21.59 36.14
C ARG A 57 -2.98 -22.89 36.74
N LYS A 58 -4.02 -23.50 36.15
CA LYS A 58 -4.51 -24.82 36.58
C LYS A 58 -3.44 -25.89 36.43
N GLU A 59 -2.80 -25.95 35.26
CA GLU A 59 -1.68 -26.87 35.01
C GLU A 59 -0.53 -26.68 36.02
N PHE A 60 -0.21 -25.43 36.39
CA PHE A 60 0.77 -25.11 37.42
C PHE A 60 0.34 -25.59 38.80
N GLU A 61 -0.92 -25.35 39.20
CA GLU A 61 -1.42 -25.73 40.52
C GLU A 61 -1.42 -27.26 40.69
N GLU A 62 -1.84 -28.00 39.66
CA GLU A 62 -1.79 -29.47 39.63
C GLU A 62 -0.35 -29.99 39.68
N TRP A 63 0.55 -29.42 38.89
CA TRP A 63 1.98 -29.76 38.90
C TRP A 63 2.64 -29.45 40.25
N TYR A 64 2.40 -28.27 40.81
CA TYR A 64 3.02 -27.83 42.06
C TYR A 64 2.59 -28.71 43.23
N LEU A 65 1.31 -29.10 43.29
CA LEU A 65 0.80 -30.01 44.30
C LEU A 65 1.45 -31.40 44.19
N SER A 66 1.60 -31.90 42.97
CA SER A 66 2.19 -33.23 42.70
C SER A 66 3.69 -33.29 43.00
N ASN A 67 4.41 -32.17 42.86
CA ASN A 67 5.87 -32.10 42.99
C ASN A 67 6.34 -31.34 44.25
N LYS A 68 5.43 -30.94 45.14
CA LYS A 68 5.73 -30.06 46.29
C LYS A 68 6.90 -30.54 47.16
N ASN A 69 7.04 -31.86 47.32
CA ASN A 69 8.04 -32.51 48.17
C ASN A 69 9.33 -32.88 47.41
N GLU A 70 9.46 -32.50 46.13
CA GLU A 70 10.68 -32.72 45.36
C GLU A 70 11.79 -31.78 45.89
N GLN A 71 12.97 -32.34 46.17
CA GLN A 71 14.12 -31.54 46.57
C GLN A 71 14.49 -30.54 45.47
N PHE A 72 14.79 -29.31 45.88
CA PHE A 72 15.12 -28.23 44.95
C PHE A 72 16.51 -27.65 45.23
N CYS A 73 17.35 -27.63 44.20
CA CYS A 73 18.62 -26.89 44.19
C CYS A 73 18.64 -25.95 42.98
N LEU A 74 18.79 -24.64 43.23
CA LEU A 74 18.74 -23.65 42.15
C LEU A 74 19.84 -23.88 41.11
N LYS A 75 21.07 -24.18 41.53
CA LYS A 75 22.21 -24.43 40.62
C LYS A 75 21.96 -25.61 39.67
N GLU A 76 21.30 -26.67 40.15
CA GLU A 76 21.01 -27.85 39.33
C GLU A 76 19.81 -27.56 38.40
N LYS A 77 18.72 -27.04 38.96
CA LYS A 77 17.48 -26.78 38.20
C LYS A 77 17.62 -25.67 37.17
N ILE A 78 18.47 -24.66 37.40
CA ILE A 78 18.72 -23.61 36.39
C ILE A 78 19.49 -24.15 35.19
N VAL A 79 20.45 -25.06 35.41
CA VAL A 79 21.18 -25.73 34.31
C VAL A 79 20.21 -26.59 33.51
N GLU A 80 19.41 -27.42 34.18
CA GLU A 80 18.38 -28.25 33.53
C GLU A 80 17.40 -27.41 32.70
N TYR A 81 16.90 -26.30 33.27
CA TYR A 81 15.99 -25.38 32.60
C TYR A 81 16.63 -24.73 31.36
N CYS A 82 17.88 -24.28 31.47
CA CYS A 82 18.60 -23.68 30.34
C CYS A 82 18.92 -24.72 29.25
N GLU A 83 19.29 -25.95 29.62
CA GLU A 83 19.52 -27.04 28.66
C GLU A 83 18.23 -27.40 27.90
N GLN A 84 17.09 -27.47 28.60
CA GLN A 84 15.79 -27.67 27.95
C GLN A 84 15.48 -26.56 26.94
N ASP A 85 15.78 -25.29 27.26
CA ASP A 85 15.59 -24.17 26.34
C ASP A 85 16.42 -24.31 25.07
N VAL A 86 17.69 -24.68 25.21
CA VAL A 86 18.59 -24.90 24.07
C VAL A 86 18.14 -26.10 23.24
N ARG A 87 17.72 -27.21 23.88
CA ARG A 87 17.21 -28.40 23.17
C ARG A 87 15.94 -28.09 22.38
N ILE A 88 14.95 -27.44 23.00
CA ILE A 88 13.70 -27.06 22.32
C ILE A 88 14.01 -26.18 21.11
N LEU A 89 14.88 -25.18 21.28
CA LEU A 89 15.27 -24.28 20.20
C LEU A 89 16.00 -25.02 19.07
N ALA A 90 16.94 -25.91 19.39
CA ALA A 90 17.69 -26.69 18.40
C ALA A 90 16.76 -27.61 17.59
N HIS A 91 15.87 -28.37 18.25
CA HIS A 91 14.89 -29.23 17.57
C HIS A 91 13.93 -28.41 16.70
N ALA A 92 13.49 -27.23 17.17
CA ALA A 92 12.65 -26.33 16.40
C ALA A 92 13.35 -25.81 15.15
N LEU A 93 14.64 -25.44 15.24
CA LEU A 93 15.44 -24.99 14.10
C LEU A 93 15.64 -26.12 13.08
N VAL A 94 15.98 -27.34 13.53
CA VAL A 94 16.10 -28.52 12.65
C VAL A 94 14.78 -28.82 11.95
N LYS A 95 13.65 -28.75 12.66
CA LYS A 95 12.33 -28.96 12.04
C LYS A 95 12.00 -27.87 11.03
N LEU A 96 12.30 -26.61 11.33
CA LEU A 96 12.12 -25.49 10.40
C LEU A 96 12.95 -25.67 9.13
N GLN A 97 14.22 -26.06 9.28
CA GLN A 97 15.11 -26.35 8.15
C GLN A 97 14.54 -27.46 7.25
N LYS A 98 14.10 -28.58 7.84
CA LYS A 98 13.43 -29.68 7.11
C LYS A 98 12.20 -29.20 6.34
N LEU A 99 11.35 -28.39 6.97
CA LEU A 99 10.16 -27.84 6.30
C LEU A 99 10.52 -26.99 5.07
N PHE A 100 11.59 -26.19 5.11
CA PHE A 100 12.03 -25.42 3.94
C PHE A 100 12.63 -26.30 2.83
N PHE A 101 13.31 -27.40 3.18
CA PHE A 101 13.78 -28.38 2.20
C PHE A 101 12.63 -29.15 1.53
N GLU A 102 11.61 -29.53 2.31
CA GLU A 102 10.40 -30.20 1.81
C GLU A 102 9.55 -29.28 0.91
N LEU A 103 9.60 -27.96 1.14
CA LEU A 103 8.92 -26.97 0.30
C LEU A 103 9.57 -26.76 -1.07
N ALA A 104 10.86 -27.08 -1.21
CA ALA A 104 11.54 -26.94 -2.49
C ALA A 104 10.94 -27.94 -3.51
N PRO A 105 10.60 -27.51 -4.73
CA PRO A 105 9.95 -28.38 -5.71
C PRO A 105 10.86 -29.51 -6.19
N GLU A 106 12.19 -29.33 -6.10
CA GLU A 106 13.19 -30.29 -6.57
C GLU A 106 14.44 -30.24 -5.68
N PRO A 107 15.18 -31.35 -5.48
CA PRO A 107 16.36 -31.40 -4.60
C PRO A 107 17.46 -30.38 -4.96
N SER A 108 17.67 -30.09 -6.25
CA SER A 108 18.68 -29.15 -6.73
C SER A 108 18.41 -27.68 -6.34
N LYS A 109 17.21 -27.38 -5.84
CA LYS A 109 16.80 -26.03 -5.42
C LYS A 109 16.61 -25.90 -3.91
N GLN A 110 17.01 -26.93 -3.16
CA GLN A 110 17.07 -26.88 -1.71
C GLN A 110 18.16 -25.88 -1.28
N ASP A 111 17.80 -25.02 -0.33
CA ASP A 111 18.70 -24.03 0.24
C ASP A 111 18.61 -24.11 1.76
N ASP A 112 19.77 -24.18 2.41
CA ASP A 112 19.82 -24.17 3.86
C ASP A 112 19.55 -22.75 4.37
N VAL A 113 18.28 -22.50 4.68
CA VAL A 113 17.82 -21.19 5.12
C VAL A 113 18.42 -20.75 6.46
N LEU A 114 18.91 -21.68 7.30
CA LEU A 114 19.53 -21.31 8.58
C LEU A 114 20.93 -20.74 8.39
N VAL A 115 21.66 -21.23 7.39
CA VAL A 115 22.98 -20.72 7.00
C VAL A 115 22.83 -19.45 6.17
N SER A 116 21.87 -19.43 5.26
CA SER A 116 21.75 -18.38 4.26
C SER A 116 20.95 -17.15 4.71
N SER A 117 20.18 -17.26 5.79
CA SER A 117 19.23 -16.23 6.23
C SER A 117 19.10 -16.11 7.75
N MET A 118 19.38 -14.91 8.27
CA MET A 118 19.19 -14.60 9.71
C MET A 118 17.73 -14.38 10.13
N THR A 119 16.83 -14.08 9.18
CA THR A 119 15.43 -13.75 9.49
C THR A 119 14.49 -14.59 8.64
N LEU A 120 13.33 -14.95 9.18
CA LEU A 120 12.30 -15.70 8.44
C LEU A 120 11.90 -14.99 7.14
N ALA A 121 11.81 -13.66 7.15
CA ALA A 121 11.53 -12.88 5.94
C ALA A 121 12.61 -13.04 4.85
N SER A 122 13.88 -13.11 5.25
CA SER A 122 15.01 -13.38 4.34
C SER A 122 14.95 -14.80 3.80
N ALA A 123 14.66 -15.78 4.66
CA ALA A 123 14.50 -17.17 4.27
C ALA A 123 13.38 -17.34 3.22
N CYS A 124 12.21 -16.75 3.46
CA CYS A 124 11.09 -16.78 2.53
C CYS A 124 11.41 -16.09 1.20
N LEU A 125 12.01 -14.91 1.24
CA LEU A 125 12.37 -14.20 0.00
C LEU A 125 13.40 -14.98 -0.81
N ARG A 126 14.42 -15.55 -0.14
CA ARG A 126 15.46 -16.35 -0.80
C ARG A 126 14.88 -17.62 -1.40
N HIS A 127 14.05 -18.33 -0.63
CA HIS A 127 13.33 -19.50 -1.13
C HIS A 127 12.49 -19.14 -2.37
N PHE A 128 11.80 -17.99 -2.35
CA PHE A 128 11.07 -17.49 -3.50
C PHE A 128 11.96 -17.20 -4.71
N CYS A 129 13.09 -16.51 -4.51
CA CYS A 129 14.02 -16.17 -5.58
C CYS A 129 14.66 -17.41 -6.23
N ILE A 130 15.00 -18.44 -5.45
CA ILE A 130 15.63 -19.67 -5.97
C ILE A 130 14.60 -20.54 -6.69
N ASN A 131 13.42 -20.70 -6.08
CA ASN A 131 12.47 -21.72 -6.51
C ASN A 131 11.43 -21.22 -7.50
N TYR A 132 11.13 -19.91 -7.51
CA TYR A 132 9.95 -19.39 -8.21
C TYR A 132 10.16 -18.14 -9.05
N LEU A 133 11.17 -17.32 -8.76
CA LEU A 133 11.47 -16.15 -9.56
C LEU A 133 12.12 -16.57 -10.88
N LYS A 134 11.56 -16.15 -12.01
CA LYS A 134 12.20 -16.39 -13.31
C LYS A 134 13.38 -15.44 -13.51
N SER A 135 14.34 -15.86 -14.32
CA SER A 135 15.50 -15.03 -14.69
C SER A 135 15.05 -13.69 -15.30
N ASN A 136 15.83 -12.63 -15.04
CA ASN A 136 15.69 -11.28 -15.62
C ASN A 136 14.34 -10.56 -15.39
N GLN A 137 13.55 -10.95 -14.38
CA GLN A 137 12.26 -10.31 -14.12
C GLN A 137 12.33 -9.06 -13.24
N ILE A 138 13.27 -8.98 -12.29
CA ILE A 138 13.34 -7.87 -11.33
C ILE A 138 14.56 -7.00 -11.66
N GLY A 139 14.31 -5.72 -11.97
CA GLY A 139 15.39 -4.74 -12.13
C GLY A 139 16.09 -4.45 -10.79
N ILE A 140 17.42 -4.45 -10.79
CA ILE A 140 18.23 -4.05 -9.64
C ILE A 140 18.28 -2.52 -9.61
N ILE A 141 17.91 -1.91 -8.47
CA ILE A 141 17.98 -0.44 -8.36
C ILE A 141 19.45 -0.03 -8.33
N PRO A 142 19.91 0.85 -9.23
CA PRO A 142 21.31 1.29 -9.22
C PRO A 142 21.66 2.07 -7.95
N ASP A 143 22.95 2.10 -7.59
CA ASP A 143 23.44 2.73 -6.35
C ASP A 143 23.01 4.20 -6.17
N ASN A 144 22.84 4.94 -7.27
CA ASN A 144 22.40 6.34 -7.28
C ASN A 144 20.95 6.53 -7.77
N GLY A 145 20.15 5.46 -7.77
CA GLY A 145 18.81 5.46 -8.34
C GLY A 145 18.80 5.45 -9.88
N TYR A 146 17.65 5.79 -10.46
CA TYR A 146 17.45 5.71 -11.91
C TYR A 146 17.91 6.96 -12.68
N HIS A 147 18.25 8.05 -11.97
CA HIS A 147 18.68 9.34 -12.57
C HIS A 147 20.21 9.39 -12.80
N LYS A 148 20.80 8.35 -13.39
CA LYS A 148 22.26 8.19 -13.55
C LYS A 148 22.97 9.33 -14.32
N TYR A 149 22.25 10.13 -15.09
CA TYR A 149 22.82 11.13 -16.01
C TYR A 149 22.58 12.57 -15.59
N SER A 150 21.86 12.80 -14.47
CA SER A 150 21.67 14.13 -13.90
C SER A 150 22.35 14.17 -12.54
N ASN A 151 23.52 14.80 -12.46
CA ASN A 151 24.25 15.07 -11.21
C ASN A 151 23.67 16.27 -10.45
N GLN A 152 22.45 16.69 -10.79
CA GLN A 152 21.88 17.95 -10.34
C GLN A 152 21.46 17.83 -8.89
N SER A 153 22.25 18.44 -8.01
CA SER A 153 21.98 18.50 -6.60
C SER A 153 20.81 19.44 -6.34
N THR A 154 19.83 18.98 -5.55
CA THR A 154 18.76 19.86 -5.05
C THR A 154 19.32 21.08 -4.34
N ILE A 155 20.46 20.94 -3.65
CA ILE A 155 21.15 22.04 -2.98
C ILE A 155 21.68 23.04 -4.00
N ALA A 156 22.30 22.57 -5.10
CA ALA A 156 22.83 23.41 -6.17
C ALA A 156 21.72 24.27 -6.81
N LEU A 157 20.61 23.63 -7.21
CA LEU A 157 19.50 24.34 -7.84
C LEU A 157 18.85 25.37 -6.90
N LYS A 158 18.68 25.02 -5.62
CA LYS A 158 18.16 25.96 -4.61
C LYS A 158 19.13 27.11 -4.34
N PHE A 159 20.43 26.83 -4.36
CA PHE A 159 21.46 27.84 -4.19
C PHE A 159 21.49 28.84 -5.36
N ILE A 160 21.39 28.37 -6.60
CA ILE A 160 21.29 29.25 -7.78
C ILE A 160 20.05 30.16 -7.66
N LYS A 161 18.88 29.61 -7.32
CA LYS A 161 17.66 30.41 -7.09
C LYS A 161 17.82 31.44 -5.97
N TRP A 162 18.59 31.11 -4.93
CA TRP A 162 18.91 32.04 -3.85
C TRP A 162 19.83 33.17 -4.32
N LEU A 163 20.85 32.86 -5.15
CA LEU A 163 21.70 33.86 -5.76
C LEU A 163 20.89 34.82 -6.65
N GLU A 164 19.97 34.30 -7.48
CA GLU A 164 19.06 35.13 -8.27
C GLU A 164 18.23 36.06 -7.36
N HIS A 165 17.67 35.52 -6.27
CA HIS A 165 16.87 36.30 -5.33
C HIS A 165 17.68 37.40 -4.62
N ARG A 166 18.92 37.09 -4.21
CA ARG A 166 19.77 38.00 -3.44
C ARG A 166 20.42 39.08 -4.30
N THR A 167 20.81 38.73 -5.53
CA THR A 167 21.54 39.63 -6.43
C THR A 167 20.64 40.36 -7.42
N GLY A 168 19.43 39.83 -7.68
CA GLY A 168 18.52 40.32 -8.72
C GLY A 168 18.99 39.98 -10.15
N LEU A 169 20.08 39.22 -10.30
CA LEU A 169 20.61 38.80 -11.60
C LEU A 169 19.82 37.58 -12.12
N GLN A 170 19.60 37.52 -13.43
CA GLN A 170 19.09 36.31 -14.08
C GLN A 170 20.26 35.36 -14.36
N ILE A 171 20.14 34.14 -13.86
CA ILE A 171 21.16 33.10 -14.05
C ILE A 171 20.58 32.06 -15.01
N GLN A 172 21.26 31.82 -16.13
CA GLN A 172 20.93 30.72 -17.00
C GLN A 172 21.44 29.42 -16.37
N HIS A 173 20.54 28.48 -16.10
CA HIS A 173 20.84 27.17 -15.53
C HIS A 173 19.96 26.10 -16.22
N GLN A 174 20.12 24.82 -15.87
CA GLN A 174 19.37 23.73 -16.54
C GLN A 174 17.83 23.91 -16.54
N GLY A 175 17.28 24.57 -15.52
CA GLY A 175 15.84 24.82 -15.38
C GLY A 175 15.36 26.13 -16.01
N SER A 176 16.24 26.90 -16.67
CA SER A 176 15.87 28.08 -17.45
C SER A 176 15.23 27.65 -18.78
N SER A 177 14.40 28.51 -19.38
CA SER A 177 13.75 28.22 -20.68
C SER A 177 14.74 27.95 -21.82
N GLU A 178 15.94 28.51 -21.71
CA GLU A 178 17.04 28.36 -22.67
C GLU A 178 17.91 27.12 -22.39
N GLY A 179 17.64 26.40 -21.29
CA GLY A 179 18.43 25.27 -20.81
C GLY A 179 19.81 25.67 -20.28
N GLU A 180 20.61 24.64 -19.98
CA GLU A 180 21.98 24.77 -19.48
C GLU A 180 22.92 25.38 -20.55
N TYR A 181 23.70 26.40 -20.17
CA TYR A 181 24.62 27.06 -21.10
C TYR A 181 25.80 26.14 -21.46
N ARG A 182 26.19 26.15 -22.74
CA ARG A 182 27.28 25.32 -23.27
C ARG A 182 28.37 26.18 -23.87
N VAL A 183 29.57 26.05 -23.32
CA VAL A 183 30.79 26.68 -23.84
C VAL A 183 31.45 25.70 -24.80
N PHE A 184 31.69 26.13 -26.03
CA PHE A 184 32.46 25.39 -27.03
C PHE A 184 33.89 25.89 -26.96
N ALA A 185 34.73 25.19 -26.20
CA ALA A 185 36.11 25.62 -25.99
C ALA A 185 36.97 25.41 -27.24
N SER A 186 38.02 26.22 -27.37
CA SER A 186 38.95 26.24 -28.50
C SER A 186 39.68 24.90 -28.72
N ASN A 187 39.79 24.08 -27.67
CA ASN A 187 40.36 22.72 -27.75
C ASN A 187 39.37 21.65 -28.24
N GLY A 188 38.17 22.04 -28.67
CA GLY A 188 37.11 21.14 -29.16
C GLY A 188 36.26 20.50 -28.05
N SER A 189 36.51 20.82 -26.78
CA SER A 189 35.67 20.35 -25.67
C SER A 189 34.37 21.17 -25.55
N VAL A 190 33.31 20.51 -25.08
CA VAL A 190 32.02 21.17 -24.78
C VAL A 190 31.80 21.13 -23.28
N LEU A 191 31.87 22.30 -22.64
CA LEU A 191 31.68 22.46 -21.20
C LEU A 191 30.25 22.92 -20.92
N ARG A 192 29.53 22.18 -20.08
CA ARG A 192 28.20 22.55 -19.59
C ARG A 192 28.34 23.21 -18.23
N LEU A 193 27.73 24.38 -18.02
CA LEU A 193 27.88 25.16 -16.79
C LEU A 193 26.66 25.00 -15.88
N ASP A 194 26.87 24.89 -14.57
CA ASP A 194 25.75 24.82 -13.60
C ASP A 194 24.93 26.11 -13.58
N GLY A 195 25.60 27.26 -13.67
CA GLY A 195 24.99 28.57 -13.83
C GLY A 195 25.83 29.51 -14.70
N TYR A 196 25.17 30.32 -15.52
CA TYR A 196 25.80 31.28 -16.43
C TYR A 196 25.12 32.65 -16.34
N ILE A 197 25.93 33.71 -16.25
CA ILE A 197 25.47 35.10 -16.28
C ILE A 197 26.20 35.80 -17.42
N LYS A 198 25.43 36.31 -18.37
CA LYS A 198 25.98 37.09 -19.47
C LYS A 198 26.39 38.49 -19.00
N GLY A 199 27.60 38.91 -19.34
CA GLY A 199 28.07 40.26 -19.10
C GLY A 199 27.27 41.30 -19.88
N ASN A 200 26.95 42.43 -19.26
CA ASN A 200 26.41 43.59 -19.96
C ASN A 200 27.45 44.14 -20.96
N LYS A 201 27.05 44.86 -22.01
CA LYS A 201 27.94 45.35 -23.11
C LYS A 201 29.34 45.80 -22.62
N GLY A 202 30.35 44.92 -22.77
CA GLY A 202 31.76 45.15 -22.36
C GLY A 202 32.19 44.54 -21.01
N GLY A 203 31.30 43.85 -20.30
CA GLY A 203 31.56 43.12 -19.06
C GLY A 203 31.88 41.66 -19.30
N THR A 204 32.58 41.03 -18.35
CA THR A 204 32.98 39.63 -18.39
C THR A 204 31.80 38.70 -18.12
N ASP A 205 31.68 37.65 -18.92
CA ASP A 205 30.72 36.57 -18.65
C ASP A 205 31.13 35.79 -17.39
N ILE A 206 30.15 35.32 -16.62
CA ILE A 206 30.38 34.64 -15.34
C ILE A 206 29.83 33.22 -15.39
N ALA A 207 30.66 32.24 -15.01
CA ALA A 207 30.27 30.88 -14.72
C ALA A 207 30.16 30.66 -13.21
N ILE A 208 29.10 29.98 -12.78
CA ILE A 208 28.89 29.51 -11.40
C ILE A 208 28.95 27.99 -11.43
N GLU A 209 29.85 27.40 -10.63
CA GLU A 209 30.07 25.96 -10.55
C GLU A 209 29.79 25.47 -9.12
N PHE A 210 28.92 24.47 -8.98
CA PHE A 210 28.61 23.85 -7.71
C PHE A 210 29.40 22.55 -7.53
N LEU A 211 30.10 22.43 -6.41
CA LEU A 211 30.98 21.31 -6.12
C LEU A 211 30.44 20.48 -4.95
N GLY A 212 29.76 19.38 -5.27
CA GLY A 212 29.35 18.38 -4.27
C GLY A 212 30.57 17.75 -3.58
N CYS A 213 30.66 17.83 -2.26
CA CYS A 213 31.87 17.43 -1.52
C CYS A 213 32.15 15.93 -1.67
N ALA A 214 31.09 15.10 -1.62
CA ALA A 214 31.18 13.65 -1.71
C ALA A 214 31.64 13.16 -3.11
N TRP A 215 31.34 13.94 -4.15
CA TRP A 215 31.60 13.62 -5.55
C TRP A 215 32.92 14.16 -6.05
N HIS A 216 33.22 15.43 -5.75
CA HIS A 216 34.43 16.12 -6.22
C HIS A 216 35.63 15.99 -5.29
N GLY A 217 35.47 15.34 -4.12
CA GLY A 217 36.59 15.00 -3.25
C GLY A 217 37.08 16.14 -2.36
N HIS A 218 36.15 16.89 -1.76
CA HIS A 218 36.53 17.98 -0.85
C HIS A 218 37.28 17.48 0.39
N GLU A 219 38.20 18.29 0.91
CA GLU A 219 39.01 17.97 2.09
C GLU A 219 38.20 17.78 3.38
N CYS A 220 36.95 18.26 3.40
CA CYS A 220 36.04 18.02 4.52
C CYS A 220 35.55 16.55 4.62
N LEU A 221 35.72 15.74 3.57
CA LEU A 221 35.29 14.34 3.51
C LEU A 221 36.42 13.36 3.17
N TYR A 222 37.43 13.82 2.41
CA TYR A 222 38.45 12.93 1.85
C TYR A 222 39.87 13.46 2.01
N ARG A 223 40.80 12.53 2.14
CA ARG A 223 42.23 12.76 1.87
C ARG A 223 42.50 12.59 0.38
N GLN A 224 43.56 13.22 -0.12
CA GLN A 224 43.92 13.27 -1.55
C GLN A 224 43.92 11.90 -2.27
N HIS A 225 44.35 10.83 -1.60
CA HIS A 225 44.45 9.48 -2.18
C HIS A 225 43.19 8.61 -1.99
N GLU A 226 42.18 9.09 -1.25
CA GLU A 226 40.94 8.34 -1.08
C GLU A 226 40.07 8.39 -2.33
N ILE A 227 39.36 7.29 -2.58
CA ILE A 227 38.45 7.14 -3.72
C ILE A 227 37.10 7.79 -3.38
N CYS A 228 36.70 8.76 -4.19
CA CYS A 228 35.40 9.44 -4.13
C CYS A 228 34.29 8.60 -4.76
N LEU A 229 33.03 9.06 -4.66
CA LEU A 229 31.87 8.34 -5.18
C LEU A 229 31.90 8.09 -6.70
N ASN A 230 32.62 8.91 -7.45
CA ASN A 230 32.82 8.75 -8.89
C ASN A 230 33.90 7.70 -9.27
N GLY A 231 34.48 7.01 -8.29
CA GLY A 231 35.53 6.01 -8.50
C GLY A 231 36.90 6.61 -8.82
N LYS A 232 37.07 7.92 -8.70
CA LYS A 232 38.36 8.63 -8.87
C LYS A 232 38.88 9.08 -7.51
N THR A 233 40.19 9.29 -7.42
CA THR A 233 40.81 9.86 -6.21
C THR A 233 40.46 11.33 -6.05
N ALA A 234 40.39 11.82 -4.81
CA ALA A 234 40.17 13.25 -4.55
C ALA A 234 41.19 14.16 -5.25
N LEU A 235 42.47 13.74 -5.33
CA LEU A 235 43.51 14.47 -6.06
C LEU A 235 43.19 14.62 -7.56
N TYR A 236 42.90 13.50 -8.23
CA TYR A 236 42.49 13.52 -9.65
C TYR A 236 41.30 14.46 -9.90
N ASN A 237 40.29 14.46 -9.03
CA ASN A 237 39.13 15.33 -9.17
C ASN A 237 39.50 16.82 -9.04
N LYS A 238 40.41 17.14 -8.11
CA LYS A 238 40.95 18.49 -7.94
C LYS A 238 41.71 18.94 -9.19
N ASP A 239 42.61 18.12 -9.71
CA ASP A 239 43.39 18.43 -10.91
C ASP A 239 42.47 18.68 -12.12
N LYS A 240 41.42 17.86 -12.28
CA LYS A 240 40.42 18.04 -13.35
C LYS A 240 39.56 19.29 -13.19
N LEU A 241 39.26 19.70 -11.97
CA LEU A 241 38.57 20.95 -11.71
C LEU A 241 39.45 22.15 -12.08
N GLU A 242 40.74 22.12 -11.72
CA GLU A 242 41.70 23.18 -12.09
C GLU A 242 41.87 23.28 -13.61
N GLU A 243 42.00 22.16 -14.32
CA GLU A 243 41.99 22.11 -15.80
C GLU A 243 40.71 22.78 -16.37
N ARG A 244 39.54 22.44 -15.82
CA ARG A 244 38.24 22.99 -16.25
C ARG A 244 38.17 24.51 -16.05
N ILE A 245 38.58 25.02 -14.89
CA ILE A 245 38.56 26.45 -14.58
C ILE A 245 39.51 27.21 -15.51
N ASN A 246 40.70 26.65 -15.79
CA ASN A 246 41.65 27.26 -16.71
C ASN A 246 41.08 27.36 -18.14
N LEU A 247 40.40 26.32 -18.62
CA LEU A 247 39.73 26.36 -19.93
C LEU A 247 38.64 27.44 -19.99
N LEU A 248 37.80 27.58 -18.96
CA LEU A 248 36.78 28.63 -18.94
C LEU A 248 37.40 30.03 -18.94
N LYS A 249 38.53 30.20 -18.24
CA LYS A 249 39.28 31.44 -18.21
C LYS A 249 39.90 31.79 -19.58
N GLU A 250 40.41 30.80 -20.31
CA GLU A 250 40.92 30.97 -21.68
C GLU A 250 39.83 31.45 -22.64
N GLU A 251 38.59 30.99 -22.44
CA GLU A 251 37.40 31.44 -23.19
C GLU A 251 36.82 32.79 -22.69
N GLY A 252 37.54 33.49 -21.81
CA GLY A 252 37.14 34.81 -21.32
C GLY A 252 36.01 34.81 -20.28
N ILE A 253 35.74 33.66 -19.65
CA ILE A 253 34.66 33.49 -18.65
C ILE A 253 35.26 33.47 -17.25
N CYS A 254 34.74 34.33 -16.37
CA CYS A 254 35.12 34.37 -14.95
C CYS A 254 34.35 33.29 -14.18
N THR A 255 35.04 32.37 -13.50
CA THR A 255 34.39 31.23 -12.83
C THR A 255 34.39 31.38 -11.31
N TYR A 256 33.23 31.23 -10.68
CA TYR A 256 33.06 31.14 -9.22
C TYR A 256 32.63 29.73 -8.83
N THR A 257 33.39 29.10 -7.93
CA THR A 257 33.12 27.75 -7.41
C THR A 257 32.56 27.82 -6.00
N PHE A 258 31.54 27.01 -5.71
CA PHE A 258 30.94 26.91 -4.38
C PHE A 258 30.88 25.46 -3.92
N TRP A 259 31.46 25.15 -2.76
CA TRP A 259 31.40 23.81 -2.19
C TRP A 259 30.12 23.57 -1.40
N GLU A 260 29.61 22.34 -1.48
CA GLU A 260 28.40 21.92 -0.77
C GLU A 260 28.47 22.16 0.74
N CYS A 261 29.62 21.92 1.38
CA CYS A 261 29.77 22.16 2.82
C CYS A 261 29.75 23.65 3.20
N GLU A 262 30.23 24.53 2.31
CA GLU A 262 30.18 25.98 2.52
C GLU A 262 28.74 26.48 2.45
N ILE A 263 27.98 25.96 1.48
CA ILE A 263 26.54 26.26 1.33
C ILE A 263 25.74 25.73 2.53
N ASN A 264 26.03 24.50 2.98
CA ASN A 264 25.36 23.95 4.16
C ASN A 264 25.66 24.76 5.42
N LYS A 265 26.92 25.19 5.60
CA LYS A 265 27.27 26.08 6.70
C LYS A 265 26.54 27.42 6.60
N ALA A 266 26.47 28.01 5.40
CA ALA A 266 25.71 29.23 5.17
C ALA A 266 24.21 29.07 5.46
N LEU A 267 23.62 27.90 5.21
CA LEU A 267 22.22 27.61 5.57
C LEU A 267 21.97 27.54 7.07
N ASP A 268 22.96 27.08 7.84
CA ASP A 268 22.91 27.05 9.30
C ASP A 268 23.09 28.46 9.89
N ASP A 269 23.98 29.25 9.28
CA ASP A 269 24.35 30.58 9.74
C ASP A 269 23.37 31.69 9.29
N ASP A 270 22.68 31.52 8.16
CA ASP A 270 21.74 32.50 7.58
C ASP A 270 20.27 32.00 7.63
N PRO A 271 19.49 32.43 8.63
CA PRO A 271 18.07 32.08 8.74
C PRO A 271 17.22 32.49 7.53
N SER A 272 17.60 33.56 6.82
CA SER A 272 16.87 34.04 5.65
C SER A 272 17.07 33.11 4.45
N MET A 273 18.30 32.61 4.26
CA MET A 273 18.62 31.60 3.27
C MET A 273 17.90 30.28 3.59
N SER A 274 17.92 29.85 4.85
CA SER A 274 17.22 28.65 5.32
C SER A 274 15.71 28.73 5.05
N LEU A 275 15.09 29.87 5.37
CA LEU A 275 13.68 30.14 5.11
C LEU A 275 13.37 30.14 3.60
N PHE A 276 14.23 30.72 2.77
CA PHE A 276 14.06 30.72 1.31
C PHE A 276 14.17 29.31 0.72
N PHE A 277 15.18 28.53 1.13
CA PHE A 277 15.33 27.13 0.71
C PHE A 277 14.13 26.28 1.09
N GLY A 278 13.52 26.56 2.24
CA GLY A 278 12.28 25.91 2.70
C GLY A 278 11.04 26.28 1.87
N LYS A 279 11.01 27.46 1.24
CA LYS A 279 9.92 27.89 0.35
C LYS A 279 10.01 27.31 -1.06
N LEU A 280 11.22 26.98 -1.52
CA LEU A 280 11.42 26.43 -2.86
C LEU A 280 10.85 25.01 -2.97
N PRO A 281 10.16 24.68 -4.09
CA PRO A 281 9.64 23.34 -4.32
C PRO A 281 10.76 22.30 -4.36
N ASP A 282 10.38 21.04 -4.20
CA ASP A 282 11.31 19.94 -4.40
C ASP A 282 11.60 19.74 -5.90
N ILE A 283 12.60 20.50 -6.37
CA ILE A 283 13.14 20.50 -7.73
C ILE A 283 14.17 19.39 -7.98
N GLY A 284 14.41 18.49 -7.01
CA GLY A 284 15.36 17.39 -7.17
C GLY A 284 14.83 16.22 -8.02
N PRO A 285 15.65 15.19 -8.26
CA PRO A 285 15.21 13.97 -8.95
C PRO A 285 14.14 13.20 -8.14
N LEU A 286 13.41 12.32 -8.82
CA LEU A 286 12.41 11.45 -8.18
C LEU A 286 13.10 10.32 -7.39
N PHE A 287 12.85 10.26 -6.08
CA PHE A 287 13.27 9.15 -5.24
C PHE A 287 12.08 8.22 -4.91
N PRO A 288 12.02 6.98 -5.43
CA PRO A 288 10.88 6.07 -5.24
C PRO A 288 10.51 5.80 -3.77
N ARG A 289 11.48 5.94 -2.87
CA ARG A 289 11.28 5.73 -1.42
C ARG A 289 10.43 6.81 -0.77
N ASP A 290 10.36 8.01 -1.35
CA ASP A 290 9.55 9.11 -0.80
C ASP A 290 8.05 8.84 -0.98
N ALA A 291 7.69 8.13 -2.05
CA ALA A 291 6.32 7.66 -2.28
C ALA A 291 5.96 6.40 -1.46
N PHE A 292 6.91 5.75 -0.79
CA PHE A 292 6.67 4.54 -0.01
C PHE A 292 5.98 4.83 1.32
N HIS A 293 4.76 4.33 1.48
CA HIS A 293 3.95 4.47 2.69
C HIS A 293 3.43 3.12 3.17
N GLY A 294 3.10 3.02 4.46
CA GLY A 294 2.53 1.82 5.07
C GLY A 294 1.04 1.63 4.78
N GLY A 295 0.38 0.81 5.60
CA GLY A 295 -1.08 0.68 5.60
C GLY A 295 -1.79 1.96 6.05
N ARG A 296 -3.09 2.04 5.74
CA ARG A 296 -3.94 3.17 6.15
C ARG A 296 -4.47 2.90 7.55
N THR A 297 -4.25 3.82 8.49
CA THR A 297 -4.82 3.76 9.83
C THR A 297 -5.34 5.14 10.19
N GLY A 298 -6.51 5.23 10.82
CA GLY A 298 -7.01 6.50 11.31
C GLY A 298 -8.46 6.47 11.80
N PRO A 299 -8.78 7.29 12.82
CA PRO A 299 -10.15 7.51 13.25
C PRO A 299 -10.89 8.45 12.27
N LEU A 300 -12.17 8.14 12.02
CA LEU A 300 -13.14 9.05 11.42
C LEU A 300 -14.17 9.53 12.46
N SER A 301 -14.31 8.83 13.58
CA SER A 301 -15.15 9.23 14.71
C SER A 301 -14.46 8.85 16.01
N LEU A 302 -14.44 9.78 16.98
CA LEU A 302 -13.76 9.58 18.27
C LEU A 302 -14.54 8.69 19.24
N LYS A 303 -15.87 8.74 19.19
CA LYS A 303 -16.76 7.97 20.05
C LYS A 303 -17.99 7.49 19.30
N CYS A 304 -18.47 6.31 19.66
CA CYS A 304 -19.77 5.76 19.29
C CYS A 304 -20.27 4.90 20.45
N ASN A 305 -21.42 5.26 21.03
CA ASN A 305 -22.02 4.52 22.14
C ASN A 305 -23.43 4.07 21.74
N LEU A 306 -23.68 2.77 21.83
CA LEU A 306 -24.94 2.11 21.50
C LEU A 306 -25.50 1.34 22.71
N GLU A 307 -25.10 1.67 23.94
CA GLU A 307 -25.56 0.94 25.13
C GLU A 307 -27.09 0.97 25.30
N ASP A 308 -27.75 2.02 24.83
CA ASP A 308 -29.21 2.20 24.87
C ASP A 308 -29.85 2.18 23.46
N ASN A 309 -29.18 1.58 22.46
CA ASN A 309 -29.65 1.59 21.07
C ASN A 309 -29.87 0.16 20.53
N ASP A 310 -31.12 -0.12 20.14
CA ASP A 310 -31.53 -1.42 19.61
C ASP A 310 -31.73 -1.43 18.08
N GLU A 311 -31.41 -0.33 17.39
CA GLU A 311 -31.58 -0.21 15.93
C GLU A 311 -30.26 -0.43 15.17
N TYR A 312 -29.14 -0.03 15.76
CA TYR A 312 -27.82 -0.03 15.15
C TYR A 312 -26.84 -0.98 15.85
N GLU A 313 -25.84 -1.48 15.13
CA GLU A 313 -24.68 -2.19 15.68
C GLU A 313 -23.37 -1.64 15.13
N ILE A 314 -22.29 -1.79 15.90
CA ILE A 314 -20.92 -1.56 15.43
C ILE A 314 -20.30 -2.91 15.06
N SER A 315 -19.72 -2.97 13.87
CA SER A 315 -19.06 -4.16 13.35
C SER A 315 -17.62 -3.86 12.93
N CYS A 316 -16.72 -4.80 13.22
CA CYS A 316 -15.37 -4.83 12.67
C CYS A 316 -15.28 -5.90 11.59
N PHE A 317 -14.87 -5.48 10.40
CA PHE A 317 -14.56 -6.37 9.29
C PHE A 317 -13.10 -6.22 8.89
N ASP A 318 -12.43 -7.36 8.70
CA ASP A 318 -11.04 -7.45 8.29
C ASP A 318 -10.93 -8.05 6.89
N VAL A 319 -10.10 -7.44 6.05
CA VAL A 319 -9.71 -8.05 4.78
C VAL A 319 -8.92 -9.33 5.08
N VAL A 320 -9.39 -10.45 4.54
CA VAL A 320 -8.74 -11.75 4.67
C VAL A 320 -7.37 -11.69 3.99
N SER A 321 -6.34 -11.42 4.79
CA SER A 321 -4.93 -11.36 4.37
C SER A 321 -4.68 -10.30 3.30
N LEU A 322 -4.89 -9.03 3.65
CA LEU A 322 -4.74 -7.90 2.71
C LEU A 322 -3.44 -7.95 1.87
N TYR A 323 -2.26 -8.02 2.50
CA TYR A 323 -1.01 -8.01 1.75
C TYR A 323 -0.78 -9.27 0.91
N PRO A 324 -1.06 -10.50 1.40
CA PRO A 324 -1.07 -11.68 0.54
C PRO A 324 -2.07 -11.59 -0.61
N ALA A 325 -3.26 -11.01 -0.39
CA ALA A 325 -4.25 -10.78 -1.45
C ALA A 325 -3.71 -9.85 -2.52
N VAL A 326 -3.05 -8.77 -2.12
CA VAL A 326 -2.38 -7.87 -3.05
C VAL A 326 -1.24 -8.59 -3.77
N ASN A 327 -0.41 -9.36 -3.08
CA ASN A 327 0.66 -10.12 -3.74
C ASN A 327 0.13 -11.13 -4.76
N PHE A 328 -1.06 -11.68 -4.51
CA PHE A 328 -1.70 -12.65 -5.38
C PHE A 328 -2.40 -12.01 -6.59
N TYR A 329 -3.13 -10.91 -6.39
CA TYR A 329 -3.97 -10.31 -7.43
C TYR A 329 -3.39 -9.07 -8.10
N ALA A 330 -2.46 -8.36 -7.46
CA ALA A 330 -1.91 -7.12 -7.98
C ALA A 330 -0.82 -7.36 -9.02
N PHE A 331 -0.66 -6.37 -9.89
CA PHE A 331 0.40 -6.35 -10.87
C PHE A 331 1.68 -5.80 -10.28
N TYR A 332 2.78 -6.52 -10.51
CA TYR A 332 4.10 -6.06 -10.17
C TYR A 332 4.87 -5.62 -11.42
N PRO A 333 5.68 -4.56 -11.33
CA PRO A 333 6.55 -4.15 -12.42
C PRO A 333 7.65 -5.18 -12.67
N ILE A 334 8.04 -5.35 -13.94
CA ILE A 334 9.16 -6.19 -14.36
C ILE A 334 10.23 -5.35 -15.05
N GLY A 335 11.48 -5.78 -14.94
CA GLY A 335 12.63 -5.10 -15.55
C GLY A 335 12.99 -3.76 -14.89
N HIS A 336 13.79 -2.97 -15.61
CA HIS A 336 14.13 -1.62 -15.21
C HIS A 336 13.12 -0.62 -15.78
N PRO A 337 12.74 0.41 -15.02
CA PRO A 337 11.91 1.49 -15.52
C PRO A 337 12.66 2.48 -16.43
N ASP A 338 11.96 3.12 -17.37
CA ASP A 338 12.50 4.24 -18.18
C ASP A 338 12.27 5.59 -17.50
N VAL A 339 13.26 6.46 -17.38
CA VAL A 339 13.04 7.82 -16.85
C VAL A 339 12.49 8.74 -17.94
N LEU A 340 11.36 9.40 -17.71
CA LEU A 340 10.72 10.33 -18.65
C LEU A 340 10.52 11.71 -18.00
N ASP A 341 10.87 12.79 -18.67
CA ASP A 341 10.46 14.15 -18.28
C ASP A 341 9.21 14.54 -19.07
N LEU A 342 8.07 14.67 -18.39
CA LEU A 342 6.77 14.87 -19.00
C LEU A 342 6.39 16.36 -19.07
N ASN A 343 6.73 17.19 -18.08
CA ASN A 343 6.36 18.62 -18.02
C ASN A 343 4.94 18.96 -18.53
N LEU A 344 3.93 18.27 -18.02
CA LEU A 344 2.53 18.43 -18.43
C LEU A 344 1.61 18.75 -17.25
N ASP A 345 0.84 19.83 -17.35
CA ASP A 345 -0.29 20.07 -16.46
C ASP A 345 -1.43 19.13 -16.83
N VAL A 346 -1.87 18.30 -15.88
CA VAL A 346 -2.92 17.29 -16.10
C VAL A 346 -3.98 17.36 -15.02
N ASN A 347 -5.24 17.12 -15.41
CA ASN A 347 -6.32 17.01 -14.44
C ASN A 347 -6.42 15.56 -13.95
N TRP A 348 -5.84 15.29 -12.79
CA TRP A 348 -5.84 13.96 -12.17
C TRP A 348 -7.24 13.43 -11.77
N ARG A 349 -8.33 14.20 -11.97
CA ARG A 349 -9.71 13.68 -11.88
C ARG A 349 -10.10 12.81 -13.08
N PHE A 350 -9.40 12.95 -14.21
CA PHE A 350 -9.58 12.17 -15.44
C PHE A 350 -8.36 11.26 -15.65
N PRO A 351 -8.47 9.95 -15.42
CA PRO A 351 -7.36 9.03 -15.66
C PRO A 351 -6.90 9.01 -17.13
N GLU A 352 -7.74 9.49 -18.06
CA GLU A 352 -7.46 9.76 -19.48
C GLU A 352 -6.27 10.71 -19.69
N ASP A 353 -6.10 11.72 -18.84
CA ASP A 353 -5.07 12.75 -18.97
C ASP A 353 -3.68 12.21 -18.59
N LEU A 354 -3.62 11.06 -17.94
CA LEU A 354 -2.40 10.34 -17.56
C LEU A 354 -2.17 9.08 -18.43
N ARG A 355 -3.01 8.84 -19.45
CA ARG A 355 -3.30 7.46 -19.89
C ARG A 355 -2.42 6.76 -20.93
N PRO A 356 -1.24 7.24 -21.35
CA PRO A 356 -0.22 6.30 -21.80
C PRO A 356 0.64 5.78 -20.64
N TYR A 357 0.48 6.30 -19.41
CA TYR A 357 1.54 6.30 -18.42
C TYR A 357 1.13 5.65 -17.08
N ARG A 358 1.81 4.55 -16.70
CA ARG A 358 1.75 3.92 -15.36
C ARG A 358 3.12 3.95 -14.71
N GLY A 359 3.21 4.37 -13.45
CA GLY A 359 4.50 4.48 -12.76
C GLY A 359 4.44 5.30 -11.47
N ILE A 360 5.61 5.68 -10.98
CA ILE A 360 5.76 6.63 -9.87
C ILE A 360 5.91 8.02 -10.48
N PHE A 361 5.18 8.97 -9.93
CA PHE A 361 5.15 10.34 -10.41
C PHE A 361 5.63 11.28 -9.30
N LYS A 362 6.50 12.22 -9.65
CA LYS A 362 6.77 13.38 -8.81
C LYS A 362 5.90 14.51 -9.34
N VAL A 363 4.91 14.91 -8.54
CA VAL A 363 3.85 15.83 -8.97
C VAL A 363 3.56 16.85 -7.89
N PHE A 364 3.23 18.06 -8.33
CA PHE A 364 2.48 18.99 -7.51
C PHE A 364 0.99 18.66 -7.64
N ILE A 365 0.32 18.44 -6.51
CA ILE A 365 -1.11 18.07 -6.50
C ILE A 365 -1.90 19.21 -5.90
N VAL A 366 -2.92 19.66 -6.64
CA VAL A 366 -4.02 20.46 -6.08
C VAL A 366 -5.12 19.48 -5.67
N PRO A 367 -5.34 19.25 -4.35
CA PRO A 367 -6.33 18.30 -3.86
C PRO A 367 -7.77 18.75 -4.20
N PRO A 368 -8.74 17.82 -4.29
CA PRO A 368 -10.13 18.18 -4.56
C PRO A 368 -10.77 18.72 -3.28
N ASP A 369 -11.63 19.73 -3.40
CA ASP A 369 -12.23 20.39 -2.23
C ASP A 369 -13.26 19.52 -1.47
N ASP A 370 -13.75 18.42 -2.08
CA ASP A 370 -14.90 17.62 -1.64
C ASP A 370 -14.57 16.16 -1.30
N LEU A 371 -13.37 15.89 -0.76
CA LEU A 371 -12.90 14.53 -0.53
C LEU A 371 -13.19 14.02 0.90
N TYR A 372 -14.30 13.30 1.08
CA TYR A 372 -14.66 12.70 2.39
C TYR A 372 -13.65 11.63 2.87
N LEU A 373 -13.21 10.76 1.96
CA LEU A 373 -12.17 9.78 2.24
C LEU A 373 -10.86 10.23 1.60
N PRO A 374 -9.86 10.64 2.39
CA PRO A 374 -8.65 11.14 1.78
C PRO A 374 -7.78 10.04 1.14
N VAL A 375 -6.94 10.36 0.14
CA VAL A 375 -6.23 9.35 -0.70
C VAL A 375 -4.70 9.47 -0.78
N ILE A 376 -4.10 10.64 -0.57
CA ILE A 376 -2.63 10.89 -0.64
C ILE A 376 -1.93 10.95 0.75
N PRO A 377 -1.17 9.92 1.17
CA PRO A 377 -0.56 9.89 2.49
C PRO A 377 0.52 10.98 2.65
N GLU A 378 0.57 11.62 3.81
CA GLU A 378 1.57 12.65 4.14
C GLU A 378 2.37 12.29 5.40
N ARG A 379 3.64 12.68 5.44
CA ARG A 379 4.51 12.57 6.62
C ARG A 379 4.84 13.98 7.11
N ILE A 380 4.52 14.28 8.36
CA ILE A 380 4.89 15.54 9.01
C ILE A 380 6.16 15.26 9.85
N ASN A 381 7.21 16.06 9.68
CA ASN A 381 8.49 15.90 10.41
C ASN A 381 9.12 14.49 10.31
N GLY A 382 9.08 13.87 9.12
CA GLY A 382 9.72 12.57 8.87
C GLY A 382 9.04 11.35 9.52
N LYS A 383 7.97 11.55 10.30
CA LYS A 383 7.14 10.49 10.88
C LYS A 383 5.78 10.45 10.16
N LEU A 384 5.19 9.25 10.05
CA LEU A 384 3.76 9.12 9.77
C LEU A 384 3.06 9.57 11.06
N VAL A 385 2.68 10.84 11.11
CA VAL A 385 2.11 11.43 12.32
C VAL A 385 0.60 11.26 12.26
N SER A 386 0.07 10.42 13.12
CA SER A 386 -1.20 10.72 13.75
C SER A 386 -0.85 11.32 15.10
N ASN A 387 -0.86 12.64 15.25
CA ASN A 387 -0.87 13.21 16.58
C ASN A 387 -1.56 14.57 16.60
N PHE A 388 -2.43 14.66 17.59
CA PHE A 388 -3.41 15.67 17.93
C PHE A 388 -2.79 16.90 18.59
N LEU A 389 -1.72 17.47 18.05
CA LEU A 389 -1.05 18.62 18.66
C LEU A 389 -0.67 19.70 17.66
N SER A 390 -1.70 20.42 17.18
CA SER A 390 -1.62 21.84 16.88
C SER A 390 -3.03 22.43 16.95
N PRO A 391 -3.30 23.50 17.73
CA PRO A 391 -4.65 24.06 17.95
C PRO A 391 -5.35 24.64 16.70
N ARG A 392 -4.81 24.46 15.50
CA ARG A 392 -5.46 24.87 14.24
C ARG A 392 -5.42 23.86 13.11
N TYR A 393 -4.99 22.62 13.34
CA TYR A 393 -4.79 21.68 12.25
C TYR A 393 -5.02 20.22 12.70
N LEU A 394 -6.29 19.80 12.68
CA LEU A 394 -6.69 18.40 12.73
C LEU A 394 -6.39 17.79 11.35
N LYS A 395 -5.27 17.08 11.23
CA LYS A 395 -4.66 16.86 9.92
C LYS A 395 -4.12 15.45 9.61
N ILE A 396 -5.00 14.56 9.12
CA ILE A 396 -4.66 13.35 8.34
C ILE A 396 -5.25 13.60 6.94
N PHE A 397 -4.37 13.85 5.95
CA PHE A 397 -4.63 14.25 4.55
C PHE A 397 -5.48 15.54 4.36
N HIS A 398 -4.93 16.58 3.72
CA HIS A 398 -5.63 17.85 3.41
C HIS A 398 -5.86 18.02 1.91
N LEU A 399 -6.76 18.89 1.42
CA LEU A 399 -7.28 20.21 1.86
C LEU A 399 -8.76 20.36 1.41
N CYS A 400 -9.62 21.20 2.01
CA CYS A 400 -9.53 22.67 1.98
C CYS A 400 -10.13 23.40 3.21
N HIS A 401 -9.41 24.45 3.65
CA HIS A 401 -9.69 25.37 4.77
C HIS A 401 -10.88 26.31 4.53
N ARG A 402 -11.35 26.47 3.28
CA ARG A 402 -12.41 27.42 2.94
C ARG A 402 -13.83 26.85 3.08
N CYS A 403 -13.96 25.53 3.04
CA CYS A 403 -15.23 24.83 3.29
C CYS A 403 -15.58 24.74 4.79
N ALA A 404 -14.83 25.44 5.63
CA ALA A 404 -15.19 25.70 7.02
C ALA A 404 -16.16 26.88 7.19
N ILE A 405 -16.60 27.57 6.13
CA ILE A 405 -17.44 28.78 6.34
C ILE A 405 -18.76 28.80 5.54
N GLU A 406 -18.93 28.13 4.40
CA GLU A 406 -20.17 28.31 3.61
C GLU A 406 -20.79 26.99 3.13
N MET A 407 -21.92 26.63 3.76
CA MET A 407 -22.96 25.65 3.37
C MET A 407 -23.50 25.93 1.92
N GLU A 408 -24.10 25.05 1.10
CA GLU A 408 -24.88 23.80 1.27
C GLU A 408 -25.12 23.03 -0.11
N PRO A 409 -25.96 21.97 -0.27
CA PRO A 409 -25.59 20.62 -0.76
C PRO A 409 -26.15 20.17 -2.15
N GLY A 410 -25.56 19.12 -2.80
CA GLY A 410 -26.19 18.48 -4.00
C GLY A 410 -25.42 17.48 -4.92
N VAL A 411 -24.75 16.46 -4.37
CA VAL A 411 -24.65 15.00 -4.74
C VAL A 411 -25.09 14.53 -6.18
N PRO A 412 -24.52 13.48 -6.87
CA PRO A 412 -23.13 13.00 -7.07
C PRO A 412 -22.80 12.19 -8.41
N LYS A 413 -21.49 12.02 -8.68
CA LYS A 413 -20.66 10.82 -9.04
C LYS A 413 -20.95 9.81 -10.22
N ARG A 414 -20.01 9.79 -11.19
CA ARG A 414 -18.83 8.87 -11.45
C ARG A 414 -18.92 7.36 -11.86
N LYS A 415 -17.84 6.93 -12.58
CA LYS A 415 -17.18 5.59 -12.80
C LYS A 415 -17.51 4.79 -14.10
N GLU A 416 -16.62 4.03 -14.77
CA GLU A 416 -15.15 3.91 -15.00
C GLU A 416 -14.89 2.66 -15.91
N GLN A 417 -13.68 2.52 -16.50
CA GLN A 417 -13.21 1.48 -17.47
C GLN A 417 -12.44 0.25 -16.88
N LYS A 418 -12.09 -0.80 -17.69
CA LYS A 418 -10.90 -1.73 -17.59
C LYS A 418 -10.56 -2.43 -18.93
N TYR A 419 -9.27 -2.83 -19.16
CA TYR A 419 -8.59 -3.67 -20.22
C TYR A 419 -8.31 -5.16 -19.83
N SER A 420 -7.79 -5.95 -20.81
CA SER A 420 -7.83 -7.42 -21.09
C SER A 420 -6.75 -8.36 -20.49
N ARG A 421 -6.91 -9.67 -20.80
CA ARG A 421 -6.19 -10.90 -20.38
C ARG A 421 -5.25 -11.42 -21.49
N GLU A 422 -4.06 -11.90 -21.13
CA GLU A 422 -3.52 -13.25 -21.43
C GLU A 422 -2.05 -13.34 -20.94
N ILE A 423 -1.68 -14.48 -20.33
CA ILE A 423 -0.36 -15.19 -20.22
C ILE A 423 -0.40 -16.05 -18.94
N GLY A 424 -1.32 -17.00 -18.89
CA GLY A 424 -1.70 -17.78 -17.71
C GLY A 424 -1.10 -19.17 -17.58
N LYS A 425 0.21 -19.40 -17.70
CA LYS A 425 0.79 -20.71 -17.33
C LYS A 425 2.15 -20.60 -16.60
N LYS A 426 2.18 -21.29 -15.44
CA LYS A 426 3.26 -21.56 -14.47
C LYS A 426 3.53 -20.45 -13.41
N TRP A 427 3.94 -20.91 -12.21
CA TRP A 427 4.47 -20.18 -11.02
C TRP A 427 3.39 -19.49 -10.12
N CYS A 428 3.30 -19.61 -8.79
CA CYS A 428 4.04 -20.25 -7.67
C CYS A 428 3.00 -20.60 -6.55
N LYS A 429 3.02 -21.81 -5.97
CA LYS A 429 2.02 -22.31 -5.00
C LYS A 429 2.58 -22.52 -3.58
N HIS A 430 3.16 -21.49 -2.95
CA HIS A 430 3.75 -21.70 -1.62
C HIS A 430 3.10 -20.84 -0.55
N ASN A 431 2.91 -21.50 0.61
CA ASN A 431 2.40 -21.05 1.90
C ASN A 431 0.88 -20.93 2.12
N ASP A 432 0.04 -20.71 1.11
CA ASP A 432 -1.42 -20.71 1.37
C ASP A 432 -1.97 -22.11 1.62
N MET A 433 -1.36 -23.16 1.04
CA MET A 433 -1.70 -24.55 1.30
C MET A 433 -1.36 -24.96 2.75
N GLN A 434 -0.15 -24.67 3.22
CA GLN A 434 0.25 -24.91 4.61
C GLN A 434 -0.56 -24.07 5.60
N ARG A 435 -0.91 -22.83 5.23
CA ARG A 435 -1.81 -21.99 6.04
C ARG A 435 -3.23 -22.58 6.09
N GLY A 436 -3.77 -23.07 4.98
CA GLY A 436 -5.06 -23.76 4.91
C GLY A 436 -5.08 -25.00 5.79
N PHE A 437 -4.03 -25.82 5.72
CA PHE A 437 -3.86 -26.99 6.56
C PHE A 437 -3.77 -26.64 8.05
N ALA A 438 -2.94 -25.67 8.43
CA ALA A 438 -2.71 -25.32 9.83
C ALA A 438 -3.82 -24.45 10.46
N SER A 439 -4.66 -23.79 9.66
CA SER A 439 -5.75 -22.96 10.21
C SER A 439 -6.92 -23.78 10.75
N GLY A 440 -7.00 -25.06 10.39
CA GLY A 440 -8.20 -25.86 10.58
C GLY A 440 -9.34 -25.41 9.68
N TRP A 441 -10.50 -26.06 9.80
CA TRP A 441 -11.69 -25.69 9.05
C TRP A 441 -12.24 -24.32 9.50
N PRO A 442 -12.74 -23.48 8.58
CA PRO A 442 -13.47 -22.26 8.91
C PRO A 442 -14.59 -22.49 9.93
N SER A 443 -14.82 -21.52 10.82
CA SER A 443 -15.80 -21.63 11.91
C SER A 443 -17.23 -21.94 11.44
N GLY A 444 -17.61 -21.46 10.24
CA GLY A 444 -18.90 -21.72 9.63
C GLY A 444 -19.09 -23.14 9.07
N ILE A 445 -18.01 -23.92 8.94
CA ILE A 445 -18.06 -25.30 8.42
C ILE A 445 -18.25 -26.32 9.56
N LEU A 446 -17.70 -26.07 10.75
CA LEU A 446 -17.70 -27.00 11.90
C LEU A 446 -18.89 -26.80 12.88
N LYS A 447 -19.81 -25.88 12.58
CA LYS A 447 -21.04 -25.65 13.35
C LYS A 447 -22.35 -26.25 12.76
N PRO A 448 -22.40 -27.32 11.93
CA PRO A 448 -23.69 -27.83 11.44
C PRO A 448 -24.28 -28.82 12.44
N GLU A 449 -25.55 -28.64 12.78
CA GLU A 449 -26.33 -29.61 13.56
C GLU A 449 -26.54 -30.94 12.80
N ASN A 450 -26.12 -31.00 11.54
CA ASN A 450 -26.25 -32.12 10.61
C ASN A 450 -24.89 -32.47 9.96
N ASN A 451 -24.40 -33.69 10.22
CA ASN A 451 -23.15 -34.23 9.69
C ASN A 451 -23.08 -34.22 8.14
N GLU A 452 -24.22 -34.36 7.45
CA GLU A 452 -24.25 -34.36 5.98
C GLU A 452 -24.02 -32.96 5.39
N LEU A 453 -24.52 -31.92 6.06
CA LEU A 453 -24.30 -30.52 5.70
C LEU A 453 -22.83 -30.13 5.95
N GLU A 454 -22.23 -30.63 7.04
CA GLU A 454 -20.81 -30.44 7.33
C GLU A 454 -19.93 -30.99 6.21
N GLU A 455 -20.15 -32.25 5.81
CA GLU A 455 -19.37 -32.89 4.75
C GLU A 455 -19.56 -32.21 3.39
N LYS A 456 -20.76 -31.71 3.11
CA LYS A 456 -21.02 -30.89 1.91
C LYS A 456 -20.23 -29.58 1.95
N LEU A 457 -20.27 -28.84 3.07
CA LEU A 457 -19.55 -27.57 3.23
C LEU A 457 -18.02 -27.76 3.16
N LYS A 458 -17.49 -28.85 3.70
CA LYS A 458 -16.07 -29.24 3.56
C LYS A 458 -15.69 -29.48 2.10
N LYS A 459 -16.50 -30.25 1.35
CA LYS A 459 -16.29 -30.49 -0.09
C LYS A 459 -16.38 -29.21 -0.91
N ASP A 460 -17.35 -28.35 -0.62
CA ASP A 460 -17.53 -27.06 -1.28
C ASP A 460 -16.33 -26.14 -1.02
N TYR A 461 -15.81 -26.12 0.21
CA TYR A 461 -14.61 -25.34 0.56
C TYR A 461 -13.36 -25.79 -0.22
N ILE A 462 -13.13 -27.10 -0.30
CA ILE A 462 -12.00 -27.66 -1.08
C ILE A 462 -12.16 -27.33 -2.57
N THR A 463 -13.36 -27.53 -3.10
CA THR A 463 -13.67 -27.25 -4.51
C THR A 463 -13.50 -25.77 -4.85
N ARG A 464 -13.94 -24.87 -3.96
CA ARG A 464 -13.73 -23.42 -4.09
C ARG A 464 -12.24 -23.05 -4.10
N ASN A 465 -11.44 -23.60 -3.19
CA ASN A 465 -9.98 -23.34 -3.17
C ASN A 465 -9.27 -23.87 -4.42
N GLN A 466 -9.68 -25.04 -4.91
CA GLN A 466 -9.13 -25.59 -6.15
C GLN A 466 -9.53 -24.75 -7.38
N LYS A 467 -10.78 -24.30 -7.45
CA LYS A 467 -11.28 -23.48 -8.56
C LYS A 467 -10.65 -22.09 -8.57
N GLU A 468 -10.60 -21.42 -7.42
CA GLU A 468 -10.17 -20.03 -7.31
C GLU A 468 -8.64 -19.89 -7.30
N TYR A 469 -7.94 -20.78 -6.58
CA TYR A 469 -6.49 -20.69 -6.37
C TYR A 469 -5.70 -21.79 -7.08
N GLY A 470 -6.36 -22.79 -7.64
CA GLY A 470 -5.67 -24.00 -8.12
C GLY A 470 -5.05 -24.83 -6.99
N ILE A 471 -5.45 -24.62 -5.73
CA ILE A 471 -4.90 -25.29 -4.55
C ILE A 471 -5.81 -26.44 -4.14
N THR A 472 -5.27 -27.66 -4.18
CA THR A 472 -5.97 -28.86 -3.73
C THR A 472 -5.66 -29.09 -2.25
N LEU A 473 -6.64 -28.85 -1.39
CA LEU A 473 -6.51 -29.12 0.04
C LEU A 473 -6.90 -30.57 0.34
N GLN A 474 -6.01 -31.32 1.01
CA GLN A 474 -6.29 -32.66 1.50
C GLN A 474 -7.05 -32.59 2.84
N PRO A 475 -8.28 -33.14 2.95
CA PRO A 475 -9.07 -33.09 4.17
C PRO A 475 -8.32 -33.62 5.41
N SER A 476 -7.56 -34.70 5.24
CA SER A 476 -6.79 -35.34 6.32
C SER A 476 -5.65 -34.48 6.87
N GLN A 477 -5.23 -33.45 6.14
CA GLN A 477 -4.15 -32.55 6.54
C GLN A 477 -4.68 -31.23 7.12
N ILE A 478 -5.99 -30.97 7.08
CA ILE A 478 -6.60 -29.76 7.66
C ILE A 478 -6.80 -29.98 9.16
N ALA A 479 -5.86 -29.45 9.96
CA ALA A 479 -5.88 -29.54 11.40
C ALA A 479 -5.46 -28.21 12.03
N ARG A 480 -6.15 -27.80 13.12
CA ARG A 480 -5.84 -26.55 13.80
C ARG A 480 -4.47 -26.66 14.49
N ASN A 481 -3.50 -25.90 13.98
CA ASN A 481 -2.16 -25.76 14.54
C ASN A 481 -1.77 -24.27 14.58
N GLU A 482 -1.81 -23.68 15.78
CA GLU A 482 -1.61 -22.24 15.96
C GLU A 482 -0.18 -21.79 15.62
N GLY A 483 0.81 -22.65 15.86
CA GLY A 483 2.22 -22.35 15.61
C GLY A 483 2.60 -22.38 14.13
N LEU A 484 2.23 -23.44 13.42
CA LEU A 484 2.41 -23.51 11.96
C LEU A 484 1.58 -22.43 11.25
N ARG A 485 0.37 -22.13 11.73
CA ARG A 485 -0.43 -21.02 11.22
C ARG A 485 0.30 -19.69 11.40
N TYR A 486 0.88 -19.45 12.57
CA TYR A 486 1.67 -18.25 12.84
C TYR A 486 2.88 -18.15 11.90
N LEU A 487 3.64 -19.24 11.72
CA LEU A 487 4.78 -19.29 10.80
C LEU A 487 4.36 -19.01 9.37
N ALA A 488 3.36 -19.73 8.84
CA ALA A 488 2.86 -19.53 7.47
C ALA A 488 2.33 -18.10 7.26
N LYS A 489 1.56 -17.56 8.22
CA LYS A 489 1.08 -16.17 8.19
C LYS A 489 2.25 -15.18 8.18
N THR A 490 3.27 -15.40 9.00
CA THR A 490 4.44 -14.54 9.07
C THR A 490 5.24 -14.58 7.77
N CYS A 491 5.40 -15.76 7.17
CA CYS A 491 6.04 -15.93 5.88
C CYS A 491 5.36 -15.09 4.79
N ASN A 492 4.02 -15.16 4.72
CA ASN A 492 3.24 -14.45 3.69
C ASN A 492 3.22 -12.94 3.90
N ASN A 493 3.18 -12.49 5.16
CA ASN A 493 3.11 -11.06 5.48
C ASN A 493 4.48 -10.36 5.47
N SER A 494 5.58 -11.09 5.61
CA SER A 494 6.91 -10.48 5.79
C SER A 494 7.75 -10.45 4.51
N MET A 495 7.41 -11.24 3.49
CA MET A 495 8.19 -11.36 2.26
C MET A 495 8.32 -10.01 1.51
N TRP A 496 7.19 -9.32 1.30
CA TRP A 496 7.20 -8.04 0.55
C TRP A 496 7.97 -6.93 1.30
N GLY A 497 7.96 -6.95 2.63
CA GLY A 497 8.64 -5.96 3.46
C GLY A 497 10.16 -6.02 3.32
N ARG A 498 10.71 -7.17 2.91
CA ARG A 498 12.15 -7.33 2.68
C ARG A 498 12.63 -6.52 1.47
N TRP A 499 11.80 -6.35 0.44
CA TRP A 499 12.10 -5.45 -0.68
C TRP A 499 12.20 -3.98 -0.26
N ALA A 500 11.56 -3.61 0.85
CA ALA A 500 11.56 -2.25 1.41
C ALA A 500 12.71 -1.96 2.38
N LEU A 501 13.70 -2.86 2.51
CA LEU A 501 14.76 -2.78 3.52
C LEU A 501 15.40 -1.38 3.56
N ARG A 502 15.59 -0.86 4.77
CA ARG A 502 16.37 0.37 4.96
C ARG A 502 17.84 -0.01 4.88
N CYS A 503 18.55 0.56 3.92
CA CYS A 503 19.98 0.30 3.72
C CYS A 503 20.86 1.13 4.68
N ASN A 504 20.27 2.10 5.38
CA ASN A 504 20.94 2.93 6.37
C ASN A 504 20.16 2.92 7.69
N LEU A 505 20.49 1.95 8.55
CA LEU A 505 19.97 1.88 9.92
C LEU A 505 21.01 2.46 10.87
N THR A 506 20.55 3.11 11.94
CA THR A 506 21.42 3.47 13.05
C THR A 506 22.03 2.20 13.64
N LYS A 507 23.34 2.24 13.86
CA LYS A 507 24.13 1.20 14.52
C LYS A 507 24.73 1.78 15.79
N ASP A 508 24.94 0.93 16.78
CA ASP A 508 25.57 1.36 18.04
C ASP A 508 27.01 0.86 18.08
N CYS A 509 27.96 1.77 18.29
CA CYS A 509 29.32 1.44 18.69
C CYS A 509 29.37 1.45 20.22
N ILE A 510 29.39 0.27 20.83
CA ILE A 510 29.59 0.13 22.27
C ILE A 510 31.08 -0.16 22.52
N THR A 511 31.79 0.80 23.11
CA THR A 511 33.25 0.70 23.26
C THR A 511 33.77 1.40 24.52
N SER A 512 34.77 0.78 25.14
CA SER A 512 35.63 1.39 26.17
C SER A 512 36.97 1.86 25.62
N SER A 513 37.28 1.58 24.35
CA SER A 513 38.54 1.95 23.70
C SER A 513 38.52 3.41 23.23
N PRO A 514 39.47 4.26 23.68
CA PRO A 514 39.62 5.64 23.20
C PRO A 514 39.88 5.72 21.70
N ILE A 515 40.64 4.77 21.13
CA ILE A 515 40.97 4.74 19.69
C ILE A 515 39.72 4.49 18.85
N LYS A 516 38.90 3.49 19.23
CA LYS A 516 37.64 3.21 18.52
C LYS A 516 36.67 4.38 18.64
N LEU A 517 36.58 4.98 19.83
CA LEU A 517 35.76 6.17 20.06
C LEU A 517 36.21 7.33 19.15
N HIS A 518 37.51 7.67 19.17
CA HIS A 518 38.08 8.72 18.32
C HIS A 518 37.88 8.43 16.82
N THR A 519 38.00 7.17 16.40
CA THR A 519 37.80 6.77 15.00
C THR A 519 36.37 7.02 14.55
N VAL A 520 35.37 6.62 15.35
CA VAL A 520 33.95 6.80 15.00
C VAL A 520 33.57 8.29 15.06
N LEU A 521 34.01 9.03 16.08
CA LEU A 521 33.64 10.44 16.25
C LEU A 521 34.22 11.35 15.17
N ASN A 522 35.39 11.01 14.64
CA ASN A 522 36.08 11.82 13.62
C ASN A 522 35.94 11.27 12.21
N ASP A 523 35.10 10.26 11.98
CA ASP A 523 34.81 9.80 10.61
C ASP A 523 33.81 10.77 9.97
N PRO A 524 34.23 11.58 8.97
CA PRO A 524 33.35 12.57 8.36
C PRO A 524 32.29 11.91 7.46
N LYS A 525 32.34 10.59 7.24
CA LYS A 525 31.34 9.82 6.46
C LYS A 525 30.19 9.36 7.34
N LEU A 526 30.27 9.55 8.66
CA LEU A 526 29.24 9.18 9.63
C LEU A 526 28.43 10.40 10.10
N GLU A 527 27.18 10.13 10.46
CA GLU A 527 26.33 11.01 11.26
C GLU A 527 26.24 10.40 12.65
N ILE A 528 26.70 11.15 13.65
CA ILE A 528 26.74 10.71 15.04
C ILE A 528 25.46 11.15 15.75
N GLY A 529 24.83 10.22 16.46
CA GLY A 529 23.69 10.47 17.32
C GLY A 529 24.13 10.90 18.73
N ALA A 530 23.18 10.90 19.68
CA ALA A 530 23.49 11.24 21.06
C ALA A 530 24.38 10.18 21.70
N ILE A 531 25.56 10.59 22.19
CA ILE A 531 26.50 9.69 22.88
C ILE A 531 26.00 9.45 24.30
N GLU A 532 25.89 8.19 24.68
CA GLU A 532 25.48 7.78 26.03
C GLU A 532 26.62 7.09 26.76
N MET A 533 26.90 7.54 27.98
CA MET A 533 27.85 6.85 28.87
C MET A 533 27.08 5.82 29.68
N LEU A 534 27.27 4.53 29.37
CA LEU A 534 26.60 3.42 30.06
C LEU A 534 27.21 3.14 31.44
N THR A 535 28.53 3.27 31.53
CA THR A 535 29.33 3.20 32.77
C THR A 535 30.52 4.15 32.63
N PRO A 536 31.28 4.48 33.70
CA PRO A 536 32.39 5.45 33.63
C PRO A 536 33.44 5.20 32.53
N ASN A 537 33.56 3.97 32.03
CA ASN A 537 34.51 3.60 30.98
C ASN A 537 33.85 2.97 29.75
N LEU A 538 32.53 3.02 29.60
CA LEU A 538 31.80 2.39 28.49
C LEU A 538 30.83 3.37 27.84
N TYR A 539 31.05 3.63 26.56
CA TYR A 539 30.23 4.54 25.76
C TYR A 539 29.43 3.77 24.73
N ALA A 540 28.17 4.15 24.56
CA ALA A 540 27.34 3.80 23.42
C ALA A 540 27.25 5.01 22.49
N VAL A 541 27.79 4.86 21.28
CA VAL A 541 27.77 5.89 20.24
C VAL A 541 26.87 5.41 19.11
N PRO A 542 25.61 5.85 19.04
CA PRO A 542 24.76 5.60 17.90
C PRO A 542 25.30 6.37 16.69
N TYR A 543 25.42 5.71 15.55
CA TYR A 543 25.86 6.33 14.31
C TYR A 543 25.12 5.74 13.10
N ARG A 544 25.09 6.49 12.00
CA ARG A 544 24.66 6.00 10.68
C ARG A 544 25.56 6.58 9.61
N ASN A 545 25.62 5.95 8.44
CA ASN A 545 26.37 6.53 7.33
C ASN A 545 25.64 7.80 6.84
N ARG A 546 26.37 8.83 6.42
CA ARG A 546 25.76 9.94 5.67
C ARG A 546 25.13 9.42 4.39
N ARG A 547 24.06 10.07 3.93
CA ARG A 547 23.18 9.57 2.86
C ARG A 547 23.95 9.24 1.58
N GLU A 548 24.99 10.01 1.25
CA GLU A 548 25.77 9.89 0.02
C GLU A 548 26.64 8.62 -0.01
N PHE A 549 26.94 8.04 1.16
CA PHE A 549 27.76 6.84 1.30
C PHE A 549 26.93 5.55 1.49
N VAL A 550 25.60 5.66 1.45
CA VAL A 550 24.70 4.52 1.60
C VAL A 550 24.60 3.77 0.28
N ARG A 551 25.09 2.52 0.25
CA ARG A 551 24.86 1.62 -0.88
C ARG A 551 23.56 0.83 -0.69
N PRO A 552 22.67 0.79 -1.70
CA PRO A 552 21.53 -0.12 -1.69
C PRO A 552 21.97 -1.57 -1.56
N HIS A 553 21.19 -2.37 -0.84
CA HIS A 553 21.41 -3.82 -0.75
C HIS A 553 21.00 -4.48 -2.09
N ASP A 554 21.71 -5.50 -2.56
CA ASP A 554 21.38 -6.25 -3.79
C ASP A 554 19.94 -6.83 -3.86
N LYS A 555 19.31 -7.06 -2.70
CA LYS A 555 17.93 -7.56 -2.53
C LYS A 555 16.91 -6.44 -2.26
N TYR A 556 17.31 -5.18 -2.43
CA TYR A 556 16.47 -4.00 -2.29
C TYR A 556 15.70 -3.72 -3.58
N ASN A 557 14.37 -3.62 -3.47
CA ASN A 557 13.56 -3.09 -4.55
C ASN A 557 12.33 -2.35 -3.99
N ILE A 558 12.52 -1.07 -3.69
CA ILE A 558 11.46 -0.26 -3.07
C ILE A 558 10.24 -0.07 -3.97
N VAL A 559 10.38 -0.21 -5.30
CA VAL A 559 9.26 -0.09 -6.24
C VAL A 559 8.27 -1.23 -6.05
N LEU A 560 8.74 -2.48 -5.92
CA LEU A 560 7.88 -3.62 -5.64
C LEU A 560 7.12 -3.44 -4.33
N ALA A 561 7.82 -3.06 -3.25
CA ALA A 561 7.17 -2.82 -1.96
C ALA A 561 6.17 -1.66 -1.99
N LEU A 562 6.45 -0.60 -2.76
CA LEU A 562 5.53 0.54 -2.94
C LEU A 562 4.24 0.09 -3.62
N ILE A 563 4.32 -0.73 -4.65
CA ILE A 563 3.14 -1.26 -5.33
C ILE A 563 2.33 -2.14 -4.37
N THR A 564 2.98 -3.01 -3.60
CA THR A 564 2.30 -3.81 -2.57
C THR A 564 1.50 -2.95 -1.59
N THR A 565 2.11 -1.90 -1.04
CA THR A 565 1.43 -1.07 -0.04
C THR A 565 0.42 -0.12 -0.66
N ALA A 566 0.66 0.40 -1.86
CA ALA A 566 -0.27 1.26 -2.58
C ALA A 566 -1.54 0.50 -2.95
N THR A 567 -1.41 -0.69 -3.54
CA THR A 567 -2.58 -1.51 -3.90
C THR A 567 -3.32 -2.00 -2.67
N ALA A 568 -2.64 -2.30 -1.56
CA ALA A 568 -3.29 -2.60 -0.28
C ALA A 568 -4.16 -1.43 0.22
N ARG A 569 -3.64 -0.19 0.14
CA ARG A 569 -4.43 1.00 0.51
C ARG A 569 -5.62 1.22 -0.41
N VAL A 570 -5.48 0.99 -1.72
CA VAL A 570 -6.57 1.10 -2.69
C VAL A 570 -7.65 0.04 -2.43
N MET A 571 -7.26 -1.21 -2.17
CA MET A 571 -8.19 -2.29 -1.85
C MET A 571 -9.01 -1.98 -0.59
N LEU A 572 -8.36 -1.51 0.49
CA LEU A 572 -9.09 -1.07 1.68
C LEU A 572 -9.99 0.14 1.37
N TYR A 573 -9.50 1.09 0.57
CA TYR A 573 -10.27 2.27 0.16
C TYR A 573 -11.56 1.89 -0.59
N GLU A 574 -11.55 0.86 -1.44
CA GLU A 574 -12.76 0.38 -2.12
C GLU A 574 -13.83 -0.10 -1.15
N TYR A 575 -13.45 -0.76 -0.06
CA TYR A 575 -14.39 -1.15 1.01
C TYR A 575 -14.89 0.07 1.79
N MET A 576 -13.99 1.01 2.11
CA MET A 576 -14.36 2.25 2.78
C MET A 576 -15.33 3.08 1.94
N ASP A 577 -15.10 3.21 0.62
CA ASP A 577 -15.95 3.94 -0.32
C ASP A 577 -17.35 3.31 -0.37
N LYS A 578 -17.46 1.97 -0.32
CA LYS A 578 -18.76 1.27 -0.23
C LYS A 578 -19.49 1.56 1.08
N ILE A 579 -18.77 1.59 2.22
CA ILE A 579 -19.36 1.92 3.53
C ILE A 579 -19.85 3.36 3.55
N VAL A 580 -19.04 4.30 3.05
CA VAL A 580 -19.34 5.74 3.10
C VAL A 580 -20.45 6.15 2.14
N ASN A 581 -20.56 5.52 0.96
CA ASN A 581 -21.63 5.83 0.01
C ASN A 581 -22.94 5.08 0.33
N ASP A 582 -22.99 4.33 1.43
CA ASP A 582 -24.21 3.67 1.90
C ASP A 582 -24.86 4.54 3.00
N ASN A 583 -26.11 4.97 2.75
CA ASN A 583 -26.83 5.91 3.62
C ASN A 583 -27.12 5.41 5.04
N ASP A 584 -27.09 4.10 5.28
CA ASP A 584 -27.35 3.50 6.60
C ASP A 584 -26.06 3.04 7.29
N CYS A 585 -24.90 3.39 6.74
CA CYS A 585 -23.60 3.03 7.28
C CYS A 585 -22.78 4.28 7.65
N LYS A 586 -21.98 4.18 8.71
CA LYS A 586 -21.01 5.23 9.08
C LYS A 586 -19.68 4.62 9.46
N LEU A 587 -18.64 4.93 8.68
CA LEU A 587 -17.28 4.48 8.98
C LEU A 587 -16.75 5.19 10.24
N LEU A 588 -16.26 4.42 11.21
CA LEU A 588 -15.78 4.92 12.49
C LEU A 588 -14.25 4.96 12.55
N TYR A 589 -13.59 3.89 12.11
CA TYR A 589 -12.14 3.73 12.27
C TYR A 589 -11.58 2.72 11.28
N THR A 590 -10.31 2.88 10.88
CA THR A 590 -9.59 1.92 10.04
C THR A 590 -8.21 1.59 10.60
N ASP A 591 -7.76 0.34 10.48
CA ASP A 591 -6.40 -0.08 10.84
C ASP A 591 -5.85 -1.11 9.86
N THR A 592 -5.11 -0.63 8.86
CA THR A 592 -4.39 -1.40 7.82
C THR A 592 -5.28 -2.23 6.91
N ASP A 593 -5.99 -3.21 7.46
CA ASP A 593 -6.88 -4.18 6.83
C ASP A 593 -8.27 -4.23 7.47
N SER A 594 -8.48 -3.52 8.59
CA SER A 594 -9.76 -3.47 9.31
C SER A 594 -10.58 -2.22 8.99
N CYS A 595 -11.91 -2.38 8.90
CA CYS A 595 -12.91 -1.31 8.92
C CYS A 595 -13.88 -1.51 10.09
N PHE A 596 -13.93 -0.53 11.00
CA PHE A 596 -14.95 -0.42 12.03
C PHE A 596 -16.03 0.52 11.54
N TYR A 597 -17.28 0.07 11.46
CA TYR A 597 -18.38 0.92 11.04
C TYR A 597 -19.68 0.60 11.76
N LEU A 598 -20.50 1.63 11.91
CA LEU A 598 -21.86 1.60 12.42
C LEU A 598 -22.82 1.25 11.27
N HIS A 599 -23.79 0.39 11.50
CA HIS A 599 -24.87 0.10 10.55
C HIS A 599 -26.15 -0.36 11.25
N LYS A 600 -27.29 -0.32 10.56
CA LYS A 600 -28.55 -0.92 11.07
C LYS A 600 -28.43 -2.43 11.23
N ILE A 601 -29.02 -3.00 12.27
CA ILE A 601 -28.91 -4.44 12.59
C ILE A 601 -29.43 -5.34 11.47
N ILE A 602 -30.55 -4.96 10.85
CA ILE A 602 -31.17 -5.73 9.76
C ILE A 602 -30.41 -5.66 8.43
N LYS A 603 -29.39 -4.80 8.33
CA LYS A 603 -28.74 -4.48 7.07
C LYS A 603 -27.56 -5.42 6.82
N GLN A 604 -27.51 -5.97 5.60
CA GLN A 604 -26.34 -6.71 5.15
C GLN A 604 -25.18 -5.75 4.86
N PRO A 605 -23.91 -6.17 5.06
CA PRO A 605 -22.75 -5.35 4.73
C PRO A 605 -22.79 -4.87 3.27
N PRO A 606 -22.34 -3.62 2.98
CA PRO A 606 -22.37 -3.04 1.63
C PRO A 606 -21.33 -3.65 0.67
N PHE A 607 -20.74 -4.78 1.06
CA PHE A 607 -19.73 -5.51 0.34
C PHE A 607 -19.87 -7.01 0.59
N ARG A 608 -19.32 -7.82 -0.31
CA ARG A 608 -19.33 -9.27 -0.18
C ARG A 608 -18.47 -9.71 1.00
N VAL A 609 -19.08 -10.47 1.90
CA VAL A 609 -18.42 -11.10 3.06
C VAL A 609 -18.00 -12.52 2.70
N GLY A 610 -16.85 -12.96 3.16
CA GLY A 610 -16.38 -14.32 2.92
C GLY A 610 -15.04 -14.64 3.55
N ASP A 611 -14.64 -15.89 3.40
CA ASP A 611 -13.42 -16.49 3.94
C ASP A 611 -12.25 -16.51 2.93
N MET A 612 -12.49 -16.04 1.71
CA MET A 612 -11.53 -16.05 0.61
C MET A 612 -10.59 -14.84 0.66
N LEU A 613 -9.39 -15.02 0.13
CA LEU A 613 -8.34 -14.02 0.04
C LEU A 613 -8.84 -12.70 -0.56
N GLY A 614 -8.64 -11.60 0.18
CA GLY A 614 -9.05 -10.26 -0.23
C GLY A 614 -10.50 -9.90 0.07
N MET A 615 -11.35 -10.85 0.51
CA MET A 615 -12.71 -10.56 0.96
C MET A 615 -12.73 -9.98 2.38
N MET A 616 -13.84 -9.37 2.78
CA MET A 616 -14.06 -8.92 4.15
C MET A 616 -14.64 -10.05 4.99
N SER A 617 -14.06 -10.29 6.16
CA SER A 617 -14.54 -11.26 7.16
C SER A 617 -14.85 -10.54 8.47
N ARG A 618 -15.92 -10.94 9.16
CA ARG A 618 -16.30 -10.33 10.44
C ARG A 618 -15.33 -10.81 11.53
N GLU A 619 -14.62 -9.88 12.17
CA GLU A 619 -13.59 -10.23 13.17
C GLU A 619 -14.23 -10.76 14.47
N TYR A 620 -15.35 -10.17 14.89
CA TYR A 620 -16.05 -10.49 16.14
C TYR A 620 -17.44 -11.09 15.87
N GLU A 621 -17.51 -12.27 15.26
CA GLU A 621 -18.77 -12.91 14.86
C GLU A 621 -19.72 -13.18 16.04
N ASP A 622 -19.21 -13.72 17.15
CA ASP A 622 -20.01 -14.08 18.33
C ASP A 622 -20.27 -12.89 19.28
N TRP A 623 -19.79 -11.69 18.96
CA TRP A 623 -19.88 -10.52 19.84
C TRP A 623 -20.52 -9.32 19.14
N THR A 624 -21.16 -8.46 19.92
CA THR A 624 -21.66 -7.15 19.48
C THR A 624 -20.86 -6.07 20.17
N ILE A 625 -20.30 -5.14 19.41
CA ILE A 625 -19.57 -3.99 19.96
C ILE A 625 -20.62 -2.97 20.42
N MET A 626 -20.75 -2.79 21.73
CA MET A 626 -21.73 -1.88 22.34
C MET A 626 -21.24 -0.43 22.34
N SER A 627 -19.93 -0.24 22.52
CA SER A 627 -19.34 1.10 22.49
C SER A 627 -17.89 1.05 22.05
N PHE A 628 -17.49 2.10 21.33
CA PHE A 628 -16.19 2.23 20.70
C PHE A 628 -15.66 3.65 20.91
N TYR A 629 -14.45 3.74 21.44
CA TYR A 629 -13.74 4.98 21.73
C TYR A 629 -12.35 4.93 21.12
N THR A 630 -11.88 6.01 20.52
CA THR A 630 -10.54 6.09 19.91
C THR A 630 -9.87 7.41 20.23
N GLY A 631 -8.61 7.32 20.65
CA GLY A 631 -7.74 8.48 20.92
C GLY A 631 -6.83 8.86 19.75
N GLY A 632 -6.70 7.96 18.76
CA GLY A 632 -5.80 8.17 17.63
C GLY A 632 -5.51 6.88 16.88
N CYS A 633 -4.51 6.88 15.99
CA CYS A 633 -4.15 5.66 15.30
C CYS A 633 -3.59 4.62 16.27
N LYS A 634 -4.10 3.40 16.18
CA LYS A 634 -3.76 2.23 16.99
C LYS A 634 -4.01 2.44 18.49
N GLN A 635 -4.95 3.32 18.81
CA GLN A 635 -5.36 3.70 20.16
C GLN A 635 -6.89 3.70 20.25
N TYR A 636 -7.47 2.56 20.61
CA TYR A 636 -8.91 2.42 20.76
C TYR A 636 -9.30 1.48 21.90
N ALA A 637 -10.48 1.71 22.45
CA ALA A 637 -11.10 0.90 23.48
C ALA A 637 -12.53 0.55 23.06
N MET A 638 -12.96 -0.68 23.33
CA MET A 638 -14.30 -1.16 23.03
C MET A 638 -14.87 -2.01 24.15
N LYS A 639 -16.18 -1.88 24.35
CA LYS A 639 -16.99 -2.76 25.19
C LYS A 639 -17.83 -3.63 24.29
N MET A 640 -17.84 -4.93 24.56
CA MET A 640 -18.47 -5.94 23.73
C MET A 640 -19.39 -6.81 24.58
N LYS A 641 -20.50 -7.26 24.00
CA LYS A 641 -21.43 -8.22 24.60
C LYS A 641 -21.49 -9.47 23.75
N ASN A 642 -21.35 -10.64 24.36
CA ASN A 642 -21.48 -11.91 23.67
C ASN A 642 -22.95 -12.12 23.25
N ARG A 643 -23.19 -12.48 21.99
CA ARG A 643 -24.53 -12.64 21.44
C ARG A 643 -25.30 -13.82 22.05
N LYS A 644 -24.59 -14.84 22.56
CA LYS A 644 -25.19 -16.06 23.14
C LYS A 644 -25.23 -16.02 24.67
N SER A 645 -24.09 -15.75 25.30
CA SER A 645 -23.99 -15.81 26.78
C SER A 645 -24.37 -14.50 27.48
N GLY A 646 -24.45 -13.38 26.75
CA GLY A 646 -24.62 -12.05 27.33
C GLY A 646 -23.41 -11.51 28.09
N GLU A 647 -22.30 -12.26 28.13
CA GLU A 647 -21.04 -11.89 28.78
C GLU A 647 -20.50 -10.56 28.25
N ILE A 648 -19.98 -9.71 29.14
CA ILE A 648 -19.36 -8.43 28.78
C ILE A 648 -17.84 -8.57 28.76
N LYS A 649 -17.23 -8.08 27.67
CA LYS A 649 -15.79 -8.05 27.48
C LYS A 649 -15.32 -6.65 27.14
N TYR A 650 -14.18 -6.26 27.71
CA TYR A 650 -13.52 -4.99 27.42
C TYR A 650 -12.21 -5.24 26.67
N ILE A 651 -11.94 -4.45 25.64
CA ILE A 651 -10.69 -4.48 24.89
C ILE A 651 -10.13 -3.07 24.86
N VAL A 652 -8.86 -2.92 25.26
CA VAL A 652 -8.09 -1.69 25.11
C VAL A 652 -6.86 -2.02 24.26
N LYS A 653 -6.70 -1.35 23.13
CA LYS A 653 -5.52 -1.42 22.28
C LYS A 653 -4.88 -0.04 22.25
N CYS A 654 -3.74 0.10 22.91
CA CYS A 654 -2.99 1.35 22.97
C CYS A 654 -1.53 1.08 22.60
N ARG A 655 -1.08 1.60 21.45
CA ARG A 655 0.33 1.55 21.06
C ARG A 655 1.04 2.86 21.36
N GLY A 656 2.25 2.77 21.90
CA GLY A 656 3.11 3.93 22.19
C GLY A 656 2.98 4.50 23.60
N CYS A 657 2.25 3.84 24.49
CA CYS A 657 2.20 4.16 25.93
C CYS A 657 3.05 3.15 26.71
N TRP A 658 3.77 3.62 27.72
CA TRP A 658 4.63 2.81 28.60
C TRP A 658 3.89 2.48 29.90
N ASP A 659 4.22 1.33 30.52
CA ASP A 659 3.67 0.85 31.80
C ASP A 659 4.07 1.71 33.04
N GLN A 660 4.58 2.93 32.84
CA GLN A 660 4.91 3.86 33.93
C GLN A 660 3.72 4.74 34.36
N VAL A 661 2.53 4.17 34.37
CA VAL A 661 1.35 4.85 34.93
C VAL A 661 0.97 4.10 36.19
N ASP A 662 0.91 4.81 37.34
CA ASP A 662 0.51 4.24 38.64
C ASP A 662 -0.90 3.62 38.61
N THR A 663 -1.68 3.90 37.56
CA THR A 663 -3.00 3.33 37.29
C THR A 663 -3.00 2.55 35.96
N PRO A 664 -3.42 1.28 35.93
CA PRO A 664 -3.59 0.53 34.69
C PRO A 664 -4.56 1.25 33.74
N LEU A 665 -4.18 1.41 32.47
CA LEU A 665 -5.04 2.00 31.44
C LEU A 665 -6.17 1.02 31.07
N ASP A 666 -7.27 1.07 31.83
CA ASP A 666 -8.48 0.30 31.56
C ASP A 666 -9.46 1.03 30.62
N TYR A 667 -10.53 0.34 30.25
CA TYR A 667 -11.56 0.86 29.36
C TYR A 667 -12.21 2.15 29.87
N ASN A 668 -12.51 2.24 31.17
CA ASN A 668 -13.22 3.38 31.75
C ASN A 668 -12.31 4.61 31.82
N HIS A 669 -11.04 4.43 32.17
CA HIS A 669 -10.03 5.48 32.13
C HIS A 669 -9.82 5.99 30.70
N PHE A 670 -9.68 5.07 29.72
CA PHE A 670 -9.53 5.46 28.31
C PHE A 670 -10.78 6.18 27.78
N LYS A 671 -11.98 5.69 28.11
CA LYS A 671 -13.26 6.34 27.78
C LYS A 671 -13.31 7.77 28.34
N LYS A 672 -13.04 7.95 29.64
CA LYS A 672 -13.03 9.28 30.28
C LYS A 672 -12.01 10.21 29.63
N MET A 673 -10.83 9.70 29.26
CA MET A 673 -9.83 10.47 28.52
C MET A 673 -10.39 10.98 27.19
N VAL A 674 -10.98 10.10 26.37
CA VAL A 674 -11.57 10.47 25.07
C VAL A 674 -12.78 11.39 25.22
N GLU A 675 -13.62 11.19 26.23
CA GLU A 675 -14.80 12.03 26.50
C GLU A 675 -14.39 13.42 27.02
N ALA A 676 -13.47 13.50 27.97
CA ALA A 676 -12.92 14.77 28.45
C ALA A 676 -12.26 15.57 27.32
N TYR A 677 -11.62 14.88 26.37
CA TYR A 677 -11.10 15.50 25.15
C TYR A 677 -12.22 16.03 24.25
N GLY A 678 -13.28 15.24 24.05
CA GLY A 678 -14.42 15.60 23.22
C GLY A 678 -15.25 16.77 23.75
N ASP A 679 -15.34 16.91 25.08
CA ASP A 679 -16.20 17.90 25.74
C ASP A 679 -15.51 19.27 25.97
N LYS A 680 -14.18 19.34 25.91
CA LYS A 680 -13.42 20.59 26.18
C LYS A 680 -13.01 21.40 24.93
N GLN A 681 -13.08 20.84 23.73
CA GLN A 681 -12.38 21.36 22.53
C GLN A 681 -10.88 21.69 22.74
N ASP A 682 -10.29 21.28 23.87
CA ASP A 682 -8.88 21.49 24.22
C ASP A 682 -8.29 20.17 24.74
N PRO A 683 -7.03 19.86 24.41
CA PRO A 683 -6.47 18.52 24.51
C PRO A 683 -6.24 18.07 25.96
N ILE A 684 -6.20 16.73 26.14
CA ILE A 684 -5.62 16.12 27.34
C ILE A 684 -4.17 16.60 27.43
N VAL A 685 -3.89 17.47 28.38
CA VAL A 685 -2.54 17.70 28.88
C VAL A 685 -2.20 16.46 29.71
N LEU A 686 -1.56 15.47 29.08
CA LEU A 686 -0.61 14.66 29.83
C LEU A 686 0.45 15.67 30.29
N GLU A 687 0.61 15.90 31.60
CA GLU A 687 1.64 16.80 32.10
C GLU A 687 3.01 16.33 31.58
N ARG A 688 3.54 17.09 30.63
CA ARG A 688 4.78 16.86 29.92
C ARG A 688 5.96 17.36 30.74
N THR A 689 6.17 16.82 31.94
CA THR A 689 7.34 17.24 32.74
C THR A 689 8.64 16.61 32.24
N HIS A 690 8.63 15.59 31.38
CA HIS A 690 9.88 14.91 30.97
C HIS A 690 10.10 14.68 29.47
N PHE A 691 9.24 15.15 28.58
CA PHE A 691 9.46 15.02 27.14
C PHE A 691 9.70 16.39 26.52
N GLN A 692 10.98 16.76 26.38
CA GLN A 692 11.40 17.87 25.53
C GLN A 692 11.59 17.39 24.08
N PRO A 693 10.80 17.89 23.11
CA PRO A 693 11.21 17.91 21.71
C PRO A 693 12.00 19.19 21.43
N SER A 694 13.17 19.08 20.80
CA SER A 694 13.86 20.24 20.23
C SER A 694 13.03 20.83 19.09
N TRP A 695 12.79 22.13 19.16
CA TRP A 695 11.92 22.94 18.31
C TRP A 695 12.53 23.28 16.95
N ARG A 696 11.68 23.55 15.94
CA ARG A 696 11.74 24.74 15.07
C ARG A 696 10.38 24.96 14.40
N GLN A 697 9.88 26.19 14.49
CA GLN A 697 8.53 26.67 14.17
C GLN A 697 8.38 27.11 12.69
N GLY A 698 7.13 27.21 12.20
CA GLY A 698 6.72 28.39 11.41
C GLY A 698 6.20 28.20 9.96
N GLN A 699 4.89 28.45 9.80
CA GLN A 699 4.14 29.05 8.66
C GLN A 699 4.08 28.41 7.25
N VAL A 700 2.85 28.38 6.72
CA VAL A 700 2.46 27.94 5.37
C VAL A 700 2.39 29.17 4.45
N ILE A 701 3.13 29.14 3.33
CA ILE A 701 3.02 30.11 2.23
C ILE A 701 2.60 29.40 0.94
N LYS A 702 1.78 30.08 0.14
CA LYS A 702 1.15 29.61 -1.10
C LYS A 702 2.05 29.80 -2.33
N THR A 703 1.85 28.86 -3.25
CA THR A 703 1.98 28.89 -4.73
C THR A 703 3.32 28.83 -5.47
N THR A 704 3.26 27.94 -6.48
CA THR A 704 3.70 27.96 -7.90
C THR A 704 4.97 27.24 -8.36
N THR A 705 4.69 26.33 -9.32
CA THR A 705 5.47 25.73 -10.43
C THR A 705 6.63 24.80 -10.11
N CYS A 706 6.54 23.52 -10.53
CA CYS A 706 7.67 22.63 -10.69
C CYS A 706 7.40 21.49 -11.70
N ILE A 707 8.49 21.17 -12.40
CA ILE A 707 8.78 20.23 -13.49
C ILE A 707 8.50 18.77 -13.11
N LEU A 708 8.12 17.94 -14.09
CA LEU A 708 7.41 16.67 -13.93
C LEU A 708 8.24 15.50 -14.46
N GLU A 709 9.00 14.81 -13.60
CA GLU A 709 9.78 13.62 -13.98
C GLU A 709 9.09 12.29 -13.58
N ARG A 710 9.30 11.23 -14.37
CA ARG A 710 8.61 9.93 -14.32
C ARG A 710 9.57 8.74 -14.50
N LEU A 711 9.13 7.56 -14.04
CA LEU A 711 9.62 6.22 -14.40
C LEU A 711 8.52 5.40 -15.17
N HIS A 712 8.77 4.95 -16.40
CA HIS A 712 7.92 4.12 -17.28
C HIS A 712 8.20 2.63 -17.06
N ILE A 713 7.19 1.77 -17.12
CA ILE A 713 7.34 0.33 -16.89
C ILE A 713 6.49 -0.40 -17.92
N THR A 714 7.09 -1.36 -18.63
CA THR A 714 6.40 -2.25 -19.56
C THR A 714 5.62 -3.34 -18.83
N HIS A 715 4.41 -3.65 -19.29
CA HIS A 715 3.49 -4.61 -18.67
C HIS A 715 3.00 -5.68 -19.65
N GLU A 716 2.75 -6.88 -19.13
CA GLU A 716 1.81 -7.88 -19.69
C GLU A 716 0.65 -8.06 -18.70
N THR A 717 -0.60 -8.05 -19.18
CA THR A 717 -1.81 -7.94 -18.34
C THR A 717 -2.52 -9.28 -18.07
N LYS A 718 -3.06 -9.43 -16.86
CA LYS A 718 -3.97 -10.50 -16.40
C LYS A 718 -5.08 -9.94 -15.53
N SER A 719 -6.31 -9.93 -16.03
CA SER A 719 -7.45 -9.44 -15.27
C SER A 719 -8.00 -10.44 -14.24
N TYR A 720 -8.67 -9.87 -13.22
CA TYR A 720 -9.57 -10.55 -12.28
C TYR A 720 -10.69 -11.33 -13.01
N PRO A 721 -11.26 -12.39 -12.40
CA PRO A 721 -12.45 -13.02 -12.94
C PRO A 721 -13.63 -12.03 -12.99
N PRO A 722 -14.51 -12.10 -14.01
CA PRO A 722 -15.67 -11.24 -14.13
C PRO A 722 -16.68 -11.59 -13.03
N GLU A 723 -17.34 -10.58 -12.46
CA GLU A 723 -18.60 -10.76 -11.76
C GLU A 723 -19.60 -11.41 -12.73
N GLU A 724 -20.32 -12.42 -12.26
CA GLU A 724 -21.07 -13.40 -13.06
C GLU A 724 -21.94 -12.79 -14.18
N ILE A 725 -21.78 -13.35 -15.38
CA ILE A 725 -22.82 -13.43 -16.38
C ILE A 725 -23.84 -14.45 -15.86
N ILE A 726 -25.10 -14.04 -15.70
CA ILE A 726 -26.19 -14.98 -15.44
C ILE A 726 -26.46 -15.73 -16.75
N GLY A 727 -25.96 -16.96 -16.84
CA GLY A 727 -26.28 -17.92 -17.88
C GLY A 727 -26.36 -19.30 -17.24
N ASP A 728 -27.54 -19.91 -17.31
CA ASP A 728 -27.77 -21.29 -16.91
C ASP A 728 -26.86 -22.21 -17.75
N GLN A 729 -26.01 -23.03 -17.12
CA GLN A 729 -24.93 -23.78 -17.79
C GLN A 729 -25.39 -24.94 -18.70
N GLN A 730 -26.66 -24.97 -19.09
CA GLN A 730 -27.19 -25.98 -20.00
C GLN A 730 -27.64 -25.42 -21.36
N GLN A 731 -27.74 -24.10 -21.54
CA GLN A 731 -28.09 -23.49 -22.83
C GLN A 731 -27.24 -22.24 -23.04
N ASN A 732 -26.44 -22.24 -24.11
CA ASN A 732 -25.41 -21.24 -24.42
C ASN A 732 -26.00 -19.89 -24.87
N ILE A 733 -26.89 -19.29 -24.06
CA ILE A 733 -27.65 -18.06 -24.34
C ILE A 733 -27.34 -17.03 -23.25
N PHE A 734 -26.80 -15.89 -23.66
CA PHE A 734 -26.43 -14.74 -22.85
C PHE A 734 -27.56 -13.72 -22.86
N VAL A 735 -28.32 -13.66 -21.76
CA VAL A 735 -29.44 -12.73 -21.61
C VAL A 735 -29.03 -11.53 -20.77
N PHE A 736 -29.30 -10.32 -21.25
CA PHE A 736 -29.09 -9.08 -20.49
C PHE A 736 -30.35 -8.21 -20.49
N TYR A 737 -30.62 -7.48 -19.40
CA TYR A 737 -31.90 -6.77 -19.25
C TYR A 737 -31.86 -5.54 -18.37
N SER A 738 -30.82 -4.71 -18.47
CA SER A 738 -30.80 -3.39 -17.85
C SER A 738 -29.55 -2.63 -18.28
N GLN A 739 -29.54 -1.33 -17.98
CA GLN A 739 -28.37 -0.46 -18.08
C GLN A 739 -27.17 -0.90 -17.20
N HIS A 740 -27.30 -1.94 -16.37
CA HIS A 740 -26.21 -2.50 -15.58
C HIS A 740 -25.37 -3.53 -16.34
N PHE A 741 -25.84 -3.99 -17.51
CA PHE A 741 -25.12 -4.94 -18.34
C PHE A 741 -24.37 -4.24 -19.47
N GLY A 742 -23.09 -4.57 -19.64
CA GLY A 742 -22.20 -3.97 -20.63
C GLY A 742 -22.71 -4.00 -22.09
N PHE A 743 -23.51 -5.02 -22.42
CA PHE A 743 -24.12 -5.21 -23.73
C PHE A 743 -25.29 -4.24 -24.02
N ASP A 744 -25.90 -3.66 -22.99
CA ASP A 744 -27.03 -2.73 -23.14
C ASP A 744 -26.56 -1.38 -23.72
N ASN A 745 -27.31 -0.82 -24.66
CA ASN A 745 -27.04 0.49 -25.27
C ASN A 745 -27.09 1.65 -24.26
N ARG A 746 -27.82 1.49 -23.16
CA ARG A 746 -27.92 2.46 -22.07
C ARG A 746 -26.80 2.31 -21.04
N PHE A 747 -26.01 1.24 -21.12
CA PHE A 747 -24.83 1.08 -20.28
C PHE A 747 -23.86 2.23 -20.52
N ARG A 748 -23.42 2.87 -19.44
CA ARG A 748 -22.49 3.99 -19.50
C ARG A 748 -21.10 3.47 -19.89
N ALA A 749 -20.68 3.85 -21.07
CA ALA A 749 -19.37 3.53 -21.62
C ALA A 749 -18.94 4.70 -22.50
N ASN A 750 -17.86 5.37 -22.10
CA ASN A 750 -17.35 6.51 -22.85
C ASN A 750 -16.65 6.00 -24.12
N PHE A 751 -17.00 6.55 -25.28
CA PHE A 751 -16.27 6.32 -26.52
C PHE A 751 -16.29 7.57 -27.39
N THR A 752 -15.24 7.76 -28.17
CA THR A 752 -15.05 8.90 -29.07
C THR A 752 -15.32 8.48 -30.51
N LEU A 753 -16.22 9.17 -31.19
CA LEU A 753 -16.57 8.91 -32.58
C LEU A 753 -16.86 10.25 -33.27
N LEU A 754 -16.37 10.43 -34.50
CA LEU A 754 -16.51 11.70 -35.24
C LEU A 754 -15.99 12.93 -34.45
N GLY A 755 -14.87 12.78 -33.74
CA GLY A 755 -14.24 13.85 -32.97
C GLY A 755 -15.00 14.28 -31.70
N ARG A 756 -16.00 13.52 -31.25
CA ARG A 756 -16.81 13.81 -30.06
C ARG A 756 -16.88 12.61 -29.13
N THR A 757 -16.92 12.86 -27.83
CA THR A 757 -17.04 11.82 -26.80
C THR A 757 -18.49 11.65 -26.36
N PHE A 758 -18.98 10.42 -26.39
CA PHE A 758 -20.33 10.04 -25.96
C PHE A 758 -20.26 9.20 -24.68
N SER A 759 -21.16 9.44 -23.74
CA SER A 759 -21.27 8.77 -22.43
C SER A 759 -21.93 7.39 -22.48
N SER A 760 -22.66 7.10 -23.55
CA SER A 760 -23.33 5.83 -23.80
C SER A 760 -23.66 5.68 -25.28
N LEU A 761 -23.95 4.45 -25.71
CA LEU A 761 -24.39 4.18 -27.07
C LEU A 761 -25.73 4.85 -27.37
N GLU A 762 -26.62 4.93 -26.38
CA GLU A 762 -27.89 5.69 -26.47
C GLU A 762 -27.64 7.18 -26.78
N GLN A 763 -26.64 7.81 -26.16
CA GLN A 763 -26.31 9.22 -26.43
C GLN A 763 -25.85 9.43 -27.87
N TYR A 764 -24.94 8.59 -28.35
CA TYR A 764 -24.49 8.61 -29.75
C TYR A 764 -25.65 8.36 -30.71
N PHE A 765 -26.47 7.34 -30.45
CA PHE A 765 -27.56 6.94 -31.33
C PHE A 765 -28.61 8.04 -31.50
N ILE A 766 -29.01 8.69 -30.40
CA ILE A 766 -29.97 9.81 -30.45
C ILE A 766 -29.34 11.08 -31.01
N TRP A 767 -28.05 11.34 -30.72
CA TRP A 767 -27.34 12.47 -31.32
C TRP A 767 -27.23 12.33 -32.84
N GLN A 768 -26.86 11.14 -33.33
CA GLN A 768 -26.74 10.87 -34.77
C GLN A 768 -28.12 10.92 -35.45
N LYS A 769 -29.17 10.46 -34.76
CA LYS A 769 -30.56 10.60 -35.20
C LYS A 769 -30.95 12.07 -35.37
N ALA A 770 -30.66 12.92 -34.39
CA ALA A 770 -30.96 14.35 -34.48
C ALA A 770 -30.21 15.03 -35.63
N ARG A 771 -28.93 14.69 -35.82
CA ARG A 771 -28.14 15.17 -36.95
C ARG A 771 -28.64 14.71 -38.31
N PHE A 772 -29.11 13.47 -38.42
CA PHE A 772 -29.65 12.92 -39.66
C PHE A 772 -30.86 13.72 -40.16
N PHE A 773 -31.72 14.20 -39.25
CA PHE A 773 -32.88 15.05 -39.56
C PHE A 773 -32.58 16.56 -39.51
N GLY A 774 -31.31 16.97 -39.40
CA GLY A 774 -30.91 18.38 -39.38
C GLY A 774 -31.21 19.15 -38.09
N ASP A 775 -31.66 18.48 -37.02
CA ASP A 775 -32.01 19.10 -35.73
C ASP A 775 -30.76 19.28 -34.85
N LEU A 776 -29.96 20.30 -35.18
CA LEU A 776 -28.71 20.63 -34.47
C LEU A 776 -28.94 21.13 -33.04
N GLU A 777 -30.12 21.67 -32.75
CA GLU A 777 -30.51 22.13 -31.43
C GLU A 777 -30.67 20.94 -30.49
N ILE A 778 -31.46 19.94 -30.89
CA ILE A 778 -31.61 18.69 -30.13
C ILE A 778 -30.29 17.92 -30.08
N ALA A 779 -29.50 17.89 -31.16
CA ALA A 779 -28.18 17.27 -31.15
C ALA A 779 -27.26 17.90 -30.07
N SER A 780 -27.26 19.23 -29.94
CA SER A 780 -26.47 19.94 -28.92
C SER A 780 -26.99 19.65 -27.51
N GLN A 781 -28.31 19.63 -27.32
CA GLN A 781 -28.92 19.28 -26.02
C GLN A 781 -28.58 17.84 -25.60
N VAL A 782 -28.59 16.89 -26.54
CA VAL A 782 -28.23 15.49 -26.27
C VAL A 782 -26.79 15.36 -25.79
N LEU A 783 -25.85 16.15 -26.33
CA LEU A 783 -24.45 16.15 -25.87
C LEU A 783 -24.28 16.66 -24.44
N MET A 784 -25.18 17.51 -23.96
CA MET A 784 -25.16 18.04 -22.59
C MET A 784 -25.76 17.07 -21.56
N LEU A 785 -26.42 16.00 -22.01
CA LEU A 785 -27.09 15.02 -21.14
C LEU A 785 -26.30 13.72 -21.00
N ASN A 786 -26.15 13.23 -19.78
CA ASN A 786 -25.46 11.97 -19.48
C ASN A 786 -26.40 10.86 -18.97
N ASN A 787 -27.70 11.12 -18.88
CA ASN A 787 -28.72 10.18 -18.42
C ASN A 787 -29.47 9.57 -19.62
N PRO A 788 -29.34 8.25 -19.90
CA PRO A 788 -29.97 7.61 -21.06
C PRO A 788 -31.50 7.79 -21.14
N LEU A 789 -32.20 7.84 -20.00
CA LEU A 789 -33.64 8.07 -19.98
C LEU A 789 -33.99 9.51 -20.38
N ALA A 790 -33.19 10.50 -19.95
CA ALA A 790 -33.37 11.89 -20.36
C ALA A 790 -33.04 12.08 -21.84
N ILE A 791 -31.95 11.47 -22.31
CA ILE A 791 -31.54 11.45 -23.73
C ILE A 791 -32.68 10.89 -24.59
N ARG A 792 -33.24 9.74 -24.21
CA ARG A 792 -34.33 9.09 -24.95
C ARG A 792 -35.61 9.91 -24.96
N ARG A 793 -35.92 10.63 -23.88
CA ARG A 793 -37.07 11.57 -23.83
C ARG A 793 -36.88 12.74 -24.79
N ILE A 794 -35.69 13.33 -24.82
CA ILE A 794 -35.37 14.42 -25.76
C ILE A 794 -35.36 13.92 -27.20
N GLY A 795 -34.87 12.70 -27.45
CA GLY A 795 -34.89 12.07 -28.78
C GLY A 795 -36.27 11.85 -29.39
N LYS A 796 -37.35 11.93 -28.59
CA LYS A 796 -38.74 11.94 -29.09
C LYS A 796 -39.18 13.28 -29.67
N ARG A 797 -38.42 14.36 -29.42
CA ARG A 797 -38.73 15.74 -29.83
C ARG A 797 -37.95 16.20 -31.07
N ILE A 798 -37.21 15.30 -31.72
CA ILE A 798 -36.45 15.61 -32.94
C ILE A 798 -37.43 16.08 -34.02
N ARG A 799 -37.21 17.29 -34.53
CA ARG A 799 -38.02 17.87 -35.62
C ARG A 799 -37.69 17.18 -36.93
N GLY A 800 -38.69 17.04 -37.80
CA GLY A 800 -38.51 16.42 -39.12
C GLY A 800 -38.27 14.92 -39.10
N TYR A 801 -38.52 14.22 -37.99
CA TYR A 801 -38.34 12.77 -37.90
C TYR A 801 -39.26 12.01 -38.89
N ASN A 802 -38.64 11.28 -39.82
CA ASN A 802 -39.30 10.31 -40.69
C ASN A 802 -38.93 8.88 -40.24
N HIS A 803 -39.94 8.05 -39.99
CA HIS A 803 -39.74 6.69 -39.47
C HIS A 803 -39.06 5.77 -40.49
N ASP A 804 -39.45 5.83 -41.77
CA ASP A 804 -38.96 4.94 -42.81
C ASP A 804 -37.52 5.29 -43.22
N GLU A 805 -37.23 6.59 -43.31
CA GLU A 805 -35.87 7.08 -43.57
C GLU A 805 -34.90 6.67 -42.45
N TRP A 806 -35.29 6.82 -41.17
CA TRP A 806 -34.44 6.39 -40.06
C TRP A 806 -34.25 4.87 -40.03
N ASN A 807 -35.29 4.10 -40.35
CA ASN A 807 -35.21 2.64 -40.39
C ASN A 807 -34.21 2.13 -41.43
N SER A 808 -34.04 2.85 -42.54
CA SER A 808 -33.04 2.49 -43.58
C SER A 808 -31.59 2.59 -43.10
N VAL A 809 -31.31 3.39 -42.06
CA VAL A 809 -29.93 3.67 -41.58
C VAL A 809 -29.65 3.27 -40.13
N ARG A 810 -30.67 3.07 -39.29
CA ARG A 810 -30.52 2.92 -37.83
C ARG A 810 -29.62 1.75 -37.43
N ASN A 811 -29.65 0.63 -38.15
CA ASN A 811 -28.82 -0.53 -37.82
C ASN A 811 -27.33 -0.25 -38.08
N LYS A 812 -27.00 0.44 -39.18
CA LYS A 812 -25.63 0.87 -39.48
C LYS A 812 -25.11 1.87 -38.45
N VAL A 813 -25.96 2.81 -38.04
CA VAL A 813 -25.62 3.75 -36.95
C VAL A 813 -25.37 2.99 -35.65
N MET A 814 -26.28 2.09 -35.27
CA MET A 814 -26.12 1.29 -34.05
C MET A 814 -24.82 0.47 -34.10
N TYR A 815 -24.53 -0.20 -35.22
CA TYR A 815 -23.30 -0.97 -35.41
C TYR A 815 -22.06 -0.11 -35.29
N THR A 816 -22.02 1.07 -35.92
CA THR A 816 -20.88 2.00 -35.83
C THR A 816 -20.63 2.42 -34.38
N GLY A 817 -21.70 2.70 -33.64
CA GLY A 817 -21.62 3.03 -32.22
C GLY A 817 -21.22 1.83 -31.35
N LEU A 818 -21.71 0.63 -31.65
CA LEU A 818 -21.28 -0.61 -30.99
C LEU A 818 -19.80 -0.88 -31.25
N TRP A 819 -19.35 -0.75 -32.48
CA TRP A 819 -17.95 -0.91 -32.86
C TRP A 819 -17.08 0.07 -32.07
N ALA A 820 -17.40 1.36 -32.06
CA ALA A 820 -16.65 2.36 -31.30
C ALA A 820 -16.72 2.12 -29.78
N LYS A 821 -17.91 1.81 -29.25
CA LYS A 821 -18.12 1.46 -27.84
C LYS A 821 -17.25 0.28 -27.44
N PHE A 822 -17.31 -0.84 -28.17
CA PHE A 822 -16.61 -2.07 -27.77
C PHE A 822 -15.13 -2.02 -28.09
N THR A 823 -14.68 -1.49 -29.23
CA THR A 823 -13.24 -1.41 -29.57
C THR A 823 -12.48 -0.42 -28.66
N GLN A 824 -13.13 0.65 -28.20
CA GLN A 824 -12.51 1.61 -27.29
C GLN A 824 -12.73 1.24 -25.81
N ASN A 825 -13.78 0.47 -25.50
CA ASN A 825 -14.01 -0.13 -24.18
C ASN A 825 -13.73 -1.62 -24.23
N ILE A 826 -12.45 -1.95 -24.28
CA ILE A 826 -11.90 -3.30 -24.07
C ILE A 826 -12.63 -4.19 -23.02
N GLN A 827 -13.22 -3.64 -21.97
CA GLN A 827 -13.88 -4.43 -20.93
C GLN A 827 -15.08 -5.12 -21.54
N LEU A 828 -15.84 -4.31 -22.29
CA LEU A 828 -16.97 -4.71 -23.10
C LEU A 828 -16.51 -5.57 -24.27
N PHE A 829 -15.38 -5.22 -24.91
CA PHE A 829 -14.73 -6.05 -25.92
C PHE A 829 -14.47 -7.48 -25.44
N ASN A 830 -13.82 -7.64 -24.28
CA ASN A 830 -13.50 -8.96 -23.72
C ASN A 830 -14.76 -9.65 -23.22
N GLN A 831 -15.73 -8.92 -22.66
CA GLN A 831 -17.04 -9.49 -22.31
C GLN A 831 -17.72 -10.05 -23.55
N LEU A 832 -17.70 -9.31 -24.67
CA LEU A 832 -18.27 -9.74 -25.94
C LEU A 832 -17.54 -10.97 -26.50
N ARG A 833 -16.20 -10.98 -26.48
CA ARG A 833 -15.42 -12.16 -26.88
C ARG A 833 -15.64 -13.37 -25.98
N ALA A 834 -15.76 -13.15 -24.66
CA ALA A 834 -15.99 -14.21 -23.68
C ALA A 834 -17.35 -14.91 -23.83
N THR A 835 -18.28 -14.35 -24.61
CA THR A 835 -19.52 -15.05 -24.97
C THR A 835 -19.30 -16.23 -25.93
N GLY A 836 -18.09 -16.41 -26.47
CA GLY A 836 -17.75 -17.53 -27.34
C GLY A 836 -18.67 -17.59 -28.56
N ASP A 837 -19.26 -18.75 -28.84
CA ASP A 837 -20.26 -18.94 -29.89
C ASP A 837 -21.70 -18.82 -29.37
N GLY A 838 -21.91 -18.44 -28.10
CA GLY A 838 -23.24 -18.36 -27.52
C GLY A 838 -24.10 -17.24 -28.11
N LEU A 839 -25.42 -17.43 -28.07
CA LEU A 839 -26.38 -16.43 -28.54
C LEU A 839 -26.47 -15.29 -27.54
N ILE A 840 -26.50 -14.04 -28.02
CA ILE A 840 -26.62 -12.86 -27.16
C ILE A 840 -28.00 -12.24 -27.39
N THR A 841 -28.72 -11.90 -26.32
CA THR A 841 -30.03 -11.25 -26.42
C THR A 841 -30.32 -10.28 -25.29
N GLN A 842 -31.04 -9.21 -25.61
CA GLN A 842 -31.63 -8.33 -24.61
C GLN A 842 -33.02 -8.85 -24.25
N ALA A 843 -33.39 -8.94 -22.96
CA ALA A 843 -34.77 -9.22 -22.57
C ALA A 843 -35.55 -7.92 -22.36
N SER A 844 -36.54 -7.66 -23.22
CA SER A 844 -37.50 -6.57 -23.08
C SER A 844 -38.82 -6.91 -23.76
N ALA A 845 -39.93 -6.81 -23.04
CA ALA A 845 -41.27 -6.98 -23.61
C ALA A 845 -41.75 -5.76 -24.43
N SER A 846 -41.08 -4.61 -24.30
CA SER A 846 -41.50 -3.35 -24.92
C SER A 846 -40.70 -2.96 -26.18
N GLU A 847 -39.65 -3.69 -26.52
CA GLU A 847 -38.74 -3.36 -27.62
C GLU A 847 -38.55 -4.54 -28.58
N LEU A 848 -39.55 -4.79 -29.43
CA LEU A 848 -39.55 -5.94 -30.34
C LEU A 848 -38.35 -5.92 -31.30
N HIS A 849 -37.92 -4.76 -31.82
CA HIS A 849 -36.82 -4.75 -32.79
C HIS A 849 -35.43 -5.03 -32.20
N TRP A 850 -35.10 -4.43 -31.05
CA TRP A 850 -33.74 -4.53 -30.50
C TRP A 850 -33.55 -5.76 -29.61
N SER A 851 -34.62 -6.31 -29.05
CA SER A 851 -34.60 -7.32 -27.99
C SER A 851 -35.32 -8.62 -28.39
N SER A 852 -35.36 -9.61 -27.50
CA SER A 852 -36.12 -10.86 -27.67
C SER A 852 -37.64 -10.69 -27.66
N GLY A 853 -38.17 -9.51 -27.30
CA GLY A 853 -39.61 -9.30 -27.13
C GLY A 853 -40.18 -9.94 -25.86
N ILE A 854 -39.34 -10.56 -25.01
CA ILE A 854 -39.78 -11.30 -23.84
C ILE A 854 -39.36 -10.57 -22.55
N SER A 855 -40.24 -10.58 -21.54
CA SER A 855 -39.96 -10.05 -20.21
C SER A 855 -38.79 -10.76 -19.51
N PRO A 856 -37.91 -10.03 -18.81
CA PRO A 856 -36.73 -10.59 -18.12
C PRO A 856 -36.98 -11.74 -17.14
N LYS A 857 -38.20 -11.82 -16.58
CA LYS A 857 -38.59 -12.85 -15.61
C LYS A 857 -39.19 -14.10 -16.24
N SER A 858 -39.35 -14.14 -17.56
CA SER A 858 -40.02 -15.23 -18.26
C SER A 858 -39.06 -16.37 -18.58
N ALA A 859 -39.47 -17.60 -18.25
CA ALA A 859 -38.74 -18.81 -18.62
C ALA A 859 -38.58 -18.98 -20.14
N ARG A 860 -39.46 -18.34 -20.94
CA ARG A 860 -39.43 -18.36 -22.41
C ARG A 860 -38.14 -17.77 -23.01
N LEU A 861 -37.37 -16.98 -22.25
CA LEU A 861 -36.08 -16.43 -22.69
C LEU A 861 -35.03 -17.51 -23.01
N LYS A 862 -35.19 -18.70 -22.41
CA LYS A 862 -34.29 -19.84 -22.58
C LYS A 862 -34.43 -20.52 -23.95
N ASP A 863 -35.49 -20.23 -24.70
CA ASP A 863 -35.75 -20.83 -26.02
C ASP A 863 -35.86 -19.73 -27.11
N PRO A 864 -34.85 -19.60 -27.99
CA PRO A 864 -34.87 -18.62 -29.08
C PRO A 864 -36.05 -18.75 -30.03
N SER A 865 -36.65 -19.95 -30.17
CA SER A 865 -37.82 -20.16 -31.03
C SER A 865 -39.08 -19.49 -30.49
N GLN A 866 -39.07 -19.12 -29.20
CA GLN A 866 -40.18 -18.44 -28.54
C GLN A 866 -40.00 -16.92 -28.47
N TRP A 867 -38.90 -16.37 -29.01
CA TRP A 867 -38.67 -14.93 -29.05
C TRP A 867 -39.63 -14.24 -30.01
N GLU A 868 -40.33 -13.23 -29.51
CA GLU A 868 -41.33 -12.45 -30.26
C GLU A 868 -40.70 -11.20 -30.91
N GLY A 869 -39.44 -10.88 -30.57
CA GLY A 869 -38.68 -9.76 -31.10
C GLY A 869 -37.50 -10.17 -32.00
N ASP A 870 -37.05 -9.25 -32.85
CA ASP A 870 -36.03 -9.47 -33.88
C ASP A 870 -34.62 -9.72 -33.31
N ASN A 871 -34.39 -9.39 -32.03
CA ASN A 871 -33.09 -9.43 -31.36
C ASN A 871 -31.96 -8.75 -32.16
N MET A 872 -32.24 -7.61 -32.79
CA MET A 872 -31.26 -6.96 -33.66
C MET A 872 -30.01 -6.51 -32.91
N LEU A 873 -30.13 -6.07 -31.66
CA LEU A 873 -28.96 -5.67 -30.85
C LEU A 873 -28.04 -6.87 -30.58
N GLY A 874 -28.62 -8.01 -30.23
CA GLY A 874 -27.89 -9.27 -30.07
C GLY A 874 -27.18 -9.71 -31.35
N LYS A 875 -27.87 -9.62 -32.50
CA LYS A 875 -27.29 -9.92 -33.83
C LYS A 875 -26.09 -9.04 -34.16
N LEU A 876 -26.21 -7.71 -33.99
CA LEU A 876 -25.10 -6.77 -34.24
C LEU A 876 -23.92 -7.00 -33.29
N LEU A 877 -24.17 -7.38 -32.03
CA LEU A 877 -23.11 -7.76 -31.08
C LEU A 877 -22.38 -9.03 -31.54
N MET A 878 -23.11 -10.05 -32.02
CA MET A 878 -22.51 -11.29 -32.53
C MET A 878 -21.77 -11.09 -33.86
N GLU A 879 -22.25 -10.20 -34.72
CA GLU A 879 -21.56 -9.76 -35.94
C GLU A 879 -20.24 -9.07 -35.59
N LEU A 880 -20.29 -8.09 -34.67
CA LEU A 880 -19.11 -7.38 -34.17
C LEU A 880 -18.10 -8.34 -33.53
N ARG A 881 -18.59 -9.32 -32.75
CA ARG A 881 -17.76 -10.39 -32.16
C ARG A 881 -17.02 -11.18 -33.23
N SER A 882 -17.68 -11.48 -34.34
CA SER A 882 -17.11 -12.26 -35.45
C SER A 882 -16.02 -11.47 -36.20
N GLU A 883 -16.27 -10.20 -36.53
CA GLU A 883 -15.29 -9.32 -37.18
C GLU A 883 -14.04 -9.07 -36.31
N ILE A 884 -14.27 -8.87 -35.01
CA ILE A 884 -13.20 -8.70 -34.03
C ILE A 884 -12.32 -9.96 -33.92
N ASN A 885 -12.89 -11.16 -34.08
CA ASN A 885 -12.13 -12.40 -34.00
C ASN A 885 -11.33 -12.71 -35.29
N ILE A 886 -11.74 -12.17 -36.44
CA ILE A 886 -11.06 -12.38 -37.75
C ILE A 886 -9.84 -11.45 -37.89
N SER A 887 -9.89 -10.23 -37.36
CA SER A 887 -8.83 -9.22 -37.51
C SER A 887 -7.54 -9.45 -36.67
N ILE A 888 -7.40 -10.61 -36.02
CA ILE A 888 -6.27 -10.98 -35.13
C ILE A 888 -5.48 -12.20 -35.66
N TYR A 889 -5.74 -12.65 -36.90
CA TYR A 889 -4.91 -13.62 -37.62
C TYR A 889 -4.05 -12.97 -38.71
#